data_AF-A0AA41R3Z5-F1
#
_entry.id   AF-A0AA41R3Z5-F1
#
_cell.length_a   1.000
_cell.length_b   1.000
_cell.length_c   1.000
_cell.angle_alpha   90.00
_cell.angle_beta   90.00
_cell.angle_gamma   90.00
#
_symmetry.space_group_name_H-M   'P 1'
#
loop_
_entity.id
_entity.type
_entity.pdbx_description
1 polymer ?
#
loop_
_entity_poly.entity_id
_entity_poly.type
_entity_poly.pdbx_seq_one_letter_code
_entity_poly.pdbx_strand_id
1 'polypeptide(L)'
;MIFQGDLSKYHPADALMFMSQLSLNGVLSVAAGQRVLTLVFENGFLVDAHSTAGDDKFVRLLRWEKRIDEAVVERIGRIRSETGMAVRQIVGELDVVPLSDLQSTLETVIEEVLLELFLMETGTFHFTDARVAPDGAAIRLDAGALSIKALSHADEWRNFEKSVISLDREIQWRPADPISAQWPAAWKMVARMAARPLRLQRLLALAPMGSHAALRMVEQQLAAGCCHLLPVPDKAADPVPPAADTGLDPLFTTYKQALKSVMRAPEVVKKVEAVIGFCKNYYRDILIFTARQGQVIHCKRIVIDGHGGMRQQSHKGDLGAVAADPVFDAVCRSGVGFLGKVFPSPLIAALMDPPPGGECALLPVVVQPPLIMFFYACTERTYEGLSPHHYLELLSWMVAPSAQGAPGGAGGAAAGPPGASSGRPDVSTKGTAPALVRMLDRLEELPPLPAMAGRTLELLADPDAGLDQIEPVIACDQALVAKLIKVGNSALYGGVQKVGTLRQALARLGAKTTKSLVLAASARGYFLQDRKGVRAWGQSQWRHSLECGLAARRVAAVAGEVDPEQGFVAGLMHDIGKLAILLLDEEQFKAIQQLRIAEKISEHEAEQRVLGVDHPQLGHHLLERWRMPEPLVGAVRRHHCWAAAETAPRLTAVVALANHLSHILGGRSRPDDFDDPGDIDALRHALGLSEAHQADLLEKVAMDFQNVDLLG
;
A
#
# COMPACT_ATOMS: atom_id res chain seq x y z
N MET A 1 -4.06 33.37 -5.78
CA MET A 1 -4.13 31.91 -5.60
C MET A 1 -4.42 31.28 -6.96
N ILE A 2 -3.51 30.48 -7.49
CA ILE A 2 -3.62 29.87 -8.83
C ILE A 2 -4.23 28.47 -8.74
N PHE A 3 -3.83 27.66 -7.75
CA PHE A 3 -4.40 26.33 -7.50
C PHE A 3 -4.24 25.93 -6.03
N GLN A 4 -5.06 24.98 -5.58
CA GLN A 4 -5.02 24.40 -4.25
C GLN A 4 -5.40 22.92 -4.29
N GLY A 5 -4.96 22.15 -3.32
CA GLY A 5 -5.20 20.72 -3.27
C GLY A 5 -4.88 20.10 -1.91
N ASP A 6 -4.95 18.77 -1.87
CA ASP A 6 -4.71 17.97 -0.67
C ASP A 6 -3.70 16.88 -1.03
N LEU A 7 -2.67 16.73 -0.20
CA LEU A 7 -1.61 15.72 -0.34
C LEU A 7 -2.13 14.29 -0.21
N SER A 8 -3.32 14.09 0.37
CA SER A 8 -4.02 12.80 0.33
C SER A 8 -4.52 12.41 -1.06
N LYS A 9 -4.62 13.38 -1.99
CA LYS A 9 -5.12 13.20 -3.36
C LYS A 9 -4.06 13.41 -4.43
N TYR A 10 -3.03 14.19 -4.13
CA TYR A 10 -1.95 14.53 -5.05
C TYR A 10 -0.62 14.27 -4.39
N HIS A 11 0.26 13.55 -5.09
CA HIS A 11 1.58 13.32 -4.55
C HIS A 11 2.38 14.63 -4.60
N PRO A 12 3.20 14.98 -3.58
CA PRO A 12 4.00 16.21 -3.60
C PRO A 12 4.86 16.39 -4.85
N ALA A 13 5.36 15.28 -5.41
CA ALA A 13 6.10 15.27 -6.66
C ALA A 13 5.30 15.87 -7.83
N ASP A 14 4.01 15.56 -7.94
CA ASP A 14 3.15 16.03 -9.02
C ASP A 14 3.00 17.55 -8.97
N ALA A 15 2.83 18.10 -7.76
CA ALA A 15 2.74 19.54 -7.55
C ALA A 15 4.04 20.26 -7.95
N LEU A 16 5.20 19.73 -7.54
CA LEU A 16 6.51 20.30 -7.89
C LEU A 16 6.79 20.22 -9.40
N MET A 17 6.47 19.08 -10.02
CA MET A 17 6.65 18.87 -11.47
C MET A 17 5.75 19.79 -12.28
N PHE A 18 4.49 19.96 -11.86
CA PHE A 18 3.54 20.86 -12.50
C PHE A 18 4.03 22.31 -12.48
N MET A 19 4.56 22.78 -11.33
CA MET A 19 5.13 24.13 -11.22
C MET A 19 6.34 24.34 -12.12
N SER A 20 7.20 23.32 -12.21
CA SER A 20 8.39 23.37 -13.06
C SER A 20 8.03 23.42 -14.54
N GLN A 21 7.16 22.51 -15.01
CA GLN A 21 6.76 22.42 -16.42
C GLN A 21 6.04 23.68 -16.92
N LEU A 22 5.19 24.26 -16.08
CA LEU A 22 4.45 25.48 -16.43
C LEU A 22 5.28 26.76 -16.25
N SER A 23 6.55 26.65 -15.86
CA SER A 23 7.44 27.78 -15.63
C SER A 23 6.83 28.84 -14.69
N LEU A 24 6.09 28.39 -13.67
CA LEU A 24 5.34 29.29 -12.80
C LEU A 24 6.27 30.09 -11.89
N ASN A 25 5.83 31.31 -11.58
CA ASN A 25 6.39 32.16 -10.54
C ASN A 25 5.42 32.19 -9.37
N GLY A 26 5.93 32.06 -8.14
CA GLY A 26 5.09 32.15 -6.97
C GLY A 26 5.51 31.26 -5.82
N VAL A 27 4.61 31.12 -4.87
CA VAL A 27 4.85 30.46 -3.59
C VAL A 27 3.87 29.31 -3.43
N LEU A 28 4.39 28.11 -3.25
CA LEU A 28 3.64 26.94 -2.80
C LEU A 28 3.73 26.87 -1.27
N SER A 29 2.59 26.96 -0.61
CA SER A 29 2.49 26.73 0.83
C SER A 29 1.75 25.42 1.09
N VAL A 30 2.34 24.57 1.91
CA VAL A 30 1.84 23.25 2.31
C VAL A 30 1.65 23.25 3.82
N ALA A 31 0.46 22.90 4.28
CA ALA A 31 0.11 22.89 5.70
C ALA A 31 -0.47 21.53 6.13
N ALA A 32 0.02 20.98 7.23
CA ALA A 32 -0.57 19.81 7.89
C ALA A 32 -0.54 20.00 9.40
N GLY A 33 -1.72 20.23 9.99
CA GLY A 33 -1.84 20.63 11.39
C GLY A 33 -1.08 21.93 11.66
N GLN A 34 -0.11 21.89 12.58
CA GLN A 34 0.76 23.03 12.93
C GLN A 34 2.01 23.15 12.02
N ARG A 35 2.26 22.18 11.14
CA ARG A 35 3.42 22.21 10.23
C ARG A 35 3.07 23.01 8.99
N VAL A 36 3.91 23.99 8.67
CA VAL A 36 3.82 24.78 7.45
C VAL A 36 5.16 24.76 6.75
N LEU A 37 5.13 24.36 5.48
CA LEU A 37 6.26 24.35 4.57
C LEU A 37 5.95 25.29 3.42
N THR A 38 6.95 25.98 2.94
CA THR A 38 6.78 26.93 1.85
C THR A 38 7.93 26.78 0.87
N LEU A 39 7.60 26.73 -0.42
CA LEU A 39 8.52 26.56 -1.53
C LEU A 39 8.31 27.72 -2.48
N VAL A 40 9.42 28.31 -2.92
CA VAL A 40 9.42 29.55 -3.68
C VAL A 40 9.96 29.27 -5.08
N PHE A 41 9.18 29.63 -6.09
CA PHE A 41 9.44 29.33 -7.50
C PHE A 41 9.66 30.60 -8.31
N GLU A 42 10.68 30.54 -9.17
CA GLU A 42 10.95 31.55 -10.18
C GLU A 42 11.19 30.90 -11.55
N ASN A 43 10.31 31.18 -12.52
CA ASN A 43 10.28 30.60 -13.86
C ASN A 43 10.40 29.06 -13.84
N GLY A 44 9.68 28.41 -12.93
CA GLY A 44 9.69 26.94 -12.77
C GLY A 44 10.90 26.36 -12.04
N PHE A 45 11.85 27.19 -11.62
CA PHE A 45 12.97 26.78 -10.77
C PHE A 45 12.62 26.99 -9.30
N LEU A 46 13.02 26.06 -8.44
CA LEU A 46 12.97 26.23 -7.01
C LEU A 46 14.16 27.10 -6.58
N VAL A 47 13.86 28.27 -6.03
CA VAL A 47 14.87 29.27 -5.62
C VAL A 47 15.02 29.37 -4.10
N ASP A 48 13.97 28.98 -3.38
CA ASP A 48 13.99 28.91 -1.91
C ASP A 48 12.99 27.90 -1.36
N ALA A 49 13.23 27.43 -0.15
CA ALA A 49 12.35 26.55 0.59
C ALA A 49 12.52 26.78 2.10
N HIS A 50 11.43 26.89 2.84
CA HIS A 50 11.47 27.06 4.28
C HIS A 50 10.44 26.20 4.99
N SER A 51 10.84 25.65 6.13
CA SER A 51 9.99 25.01 7.12
C SER A 51 10.59 25.28 8.49
N THR A 52 9.83 25.08 9.57
CA THR A 52 10.36 25.26 10.92
C THR A 52 11.58 24.37 11.18
N ALA A 53 11.56 23.12 10.72
CA ALA A 53 12.67 22.18 10.87
C ALA A 53 13.85 22.54 9.97
N GLY A 54 13.59 22.96 8.72
CA GLY A 54 14.60 23.42 7.78
C GLY A 54 15.34 24.66 8.27
N ASP A 55 14.61 25.64 8.81
CA ASP A 55 15.16 26.86 9.40
C ASP A 55 16.07 26.55 10.61
N ASP A 56 15.62 25.67 11.51
CA ASP A 56 16.42 25.24 12.66
C ASP A 56 17.69 24.50 12.20
N LYS A 57 17.60 23.69 11.14
CA LYS A 57 18.75 23.03 10.51
C LYS A 57 19.69 24.06 9.88
N PHE A 58 19.19 25.09 9.23
CA PHE A 58 19.97 26.14 8.60
C PHE A 58 20.84 26.89 9.62
N VAL A 59 20.23 27.36 10.72
CA VAL A 59 20.96 28.03 11.81
C VAL A 59 22.06 27.12 12.39
N ARG A 60 21.78 25.83 12.55
CA ARG A 60 22.76 24.84 13.03
C ARG A 60 23.93 24.66 12.08
N LEU A 61 23.67 24.58 10.78
CA LEU A 61 24.72 24.46 9.76
C LEU A 61 25.61 25.71 9.73
N LEU A 62 25.02 26.91 9.81
CA LEU A 62 25.79 28.16 9.89
C LEU A 62 26.68 28.21 11.14
N ARG A 63 26.14 27.83 12.30
CA ARG A 63 26.93 27.76 13.55
C ARG A 63 28.04 26.71 13.45
N TRP A 64 27.76 25.57 12.83
CA TRP A 64 28.72 24.50 12.61
C TRP A 64 29.88 24.93 11.71
N GLU A 65 29.57 25.59 10.60
CA GLU A 65 30.54 26.17 9.67
C GLU A 65 31.26 27.39 10.26
N LYS A 66 30.94 27.78 11.51
CA LYS A 66 31.46 28.96 12.22
C LYS A 66 31.21 30.26 11.46
N ARG A 67 30.10 30.29 10.71
CA ARG A 67 29.62 31.45 9.96
C ARG A 67 28.89 32.43 10.89
N ILE A 68 28.29 31.94 11.96
CA ILE A 68 27.60 32.72 12.99
C ILE A 68 27.96 32.21 14.39
N ASP A 69 27.87 33.08 15.40
CA ASP A 69 28.10 32.77 16.81
C ASP A 69 26.78 32.66 17.61
N GLU A 70 26.88 32.35 18.90
CA GLU A 70 25.70 32.20 19.77
C GLU A 70 24.86 33.48 19.89
N ALA A 71 25.52 34.64 19.90
CA ALA A 71 24.82 35.92 20.01
C ALA A 71 23.98 36.22 18.76
N VAL A 72 24.49 35.87 17.58
CA VAL A 72 23.74 35.96 16.32
C VAL A 72 22.59 34.96 16.29
N VAL A 73 22.78 33.73 16.79
CA VAL A 73 21.72 32.72 16.89
C VAL A 73 20.56 33.21 17.77
N GLU A 74 20.86 33.77 18.94
CA GLU A 74 19.84 34.35 19.84
C GLU A 74 19.11 35.52 19.18
N ARG A 75 19.84 36.36 18.44
CA ARG A 75 19.26 37.50 17.70
C ARG A 75 18.33 37.03 16.59
N ILE A 76 18.71 36.02 15.80
CA ILE A 76 17.87 35.40 14.78
C ILE A 76 16.59 34.84 15.42
N GLY A 77 16.73 34.11 16.54
CA GLY A 77 15.59 33.55 17.27
C GLY A 77 14.59 34.62 17.73
N ARG A 78 15.10 35.75 18.25
CA ARG A 78 14.26 36.88 18.69
C ARG A 78 13.51 37.53 17.52
N ILE A 79 14.21 37.83 16.43
CA ILE A 79 13.59 38.44 15.24
C ILE A 79 12.52 37.49 14.69
N ARG A 80 12.79 36.19 14.60
CA ARG A 80 11.83 35.19 14.14
C ARG A 80 10.59 35.13 15.03
N SER A 81 10.73 35.18 16.35
CA SER A 81 9.56 35.17 17.25
C SER A 81 8.74 36.47 17.22
N GLU A 82 9.39 37.61 16.94
CA GLU A 82 8.73 38.93 16.87
C GLU A 82 8.07 39.19 15.50
N THR A 83 8.67 38.70 14.40
CA THR A 83 8.25 39.05 13.03
C THR A 83 7.65 37.89 12.24
N GLY A 84 7.93 36.64 12.62
CA GLY A 84 7.53 35.45 11.87
C GLY A 84 8.30 35.24 10.56
N MET A 85 9.35 36.03 10.30
CA MET A 85 10.14 35.92 9.07
C MET A 85 10.93 34.61 8.97
N ALA A 86 11.14 34.13 7.74
CA ALA A 86 12.00 32.97 7.47
C ALA A 86 13.47 33.29 7.81
N VAL A 87 14.22 32.29 8.29
CA VAL A 87 15.61 32.49 8.73
C VAL A 87 16.50 33.02 7.62
N ARG A 88 16.34 32.56 6.38
CA ARG A 88 17.10 33.06 5.22
C ARG A 88 16.94 34.58 5.04
N GLN A 89 15.71 35.09 5.16
CA GLN A 89 15.43 36.51 5.07
C GLN A 89 16.09 37.28 6.22
N ILE A 90 16.01 36.77 7.45
CA ILE A 90 16.65 37.38 8.62
C ILE A 90 18.18 37.42 8.44
N VAL A 91 18.79 36.33 7.97
CA VAL A 91 20.24 36.26 7.72
C VAL A 91 20.66 37.26 6.64
N GLY A 92 19.86 37.41 5.58
CA GLY A 92 20.08 38.41 4.54
C GLY A 92 19.97 39.85 5.05
N GLU A 93 18.97 40.15 5.88
CA GLU A 93 18.77 41.50 6.45
C GLU A 93 19.80 41.87 7.52
N LEU A 94 20.28 40.88 8.27
CA LEU A 94 21.34 41.09 9.26
C LEU A 94 22.72 41.29 8.63
N ASP A 95 22.87 40.93 7.34
CA ASP A 95 24.12 40.99 6.56
C ASP A 95 25.33 40.38 7.31
N VAL A 96 25.07 39.32 8.08
CA VAL A 96 26.11 38.64 8.87
C VAL A 96 27.04 37.82 7.99
N VAL A 97 26.49 37.22 6.92
CA VAL A 97 27.21 36.46 5.89
C VAL A 97 26.49 36.65 4.56
N PRO A 98 27.20 36.97 3.46
CA PRO A 98 26.58 37.08 2.15
C PRO A 98 25.88 35.78 1.76
N LEU A 99 24.63 35.86 1.31
CA LEU A 99 23.87 34.68 0.88
C LEU A 99 24.53 33.95 -0.31
N SER A 100 25.32 34.65 -1.13
CA SER A 100 26.15 34.06 -2.19
C SER A 100 27.16 33.03 -1.67
N ASP A 101 27.67 33.21 -0.45
CA ASP A 101 28.67 32.34 0.16
C ASP A 101 28.04 31.10 0.82
N LEU A 102 26.71 31.05 0.88
CA LEU A 102 25.93 30.04 1.57
C LEU A 102 25.21 29.08 0.62
N GLN A 103 25.56 29.09 -0.68
CA GLN A 103 24.88 28.30 -1.70
C GLN A 103 24.73 26.81 -1.33
N SER A 104 25.81 26.12 -0.96
CA SER A 104 25.76 24.69 -0.60
C SER A 104 24.92 24.42 0.65
N THR A 105 24.93 25.36 1.59
CA THR A 105 24.19 25.27 2.85
C THR A 105 22.69 25.44 2.59
N LEU A 106 22.32 26.42 1.74
CA LEU A 106 20.94 26.65 1.29
C LEU A 106 20.41 25.48 0.47
N GLU A 107 21.19 24.91 -0.46
CA GLU A 107 20.82 23.70 -1.20
C GLU A 107 20.53 22.52 -0.25
N THR A 108 21.35 22.34 0.78
CA THR A 108 21.14 21.29 1.80
C THR A 108 19.83 21.52 2.58
N VAL A 109 19.52 22.77 2.91
CA VAL A 109 18.27 23.13 3.61
C VAL A 109 17.05 22.90 2.71
N ILE A 110 17.15 23.25 1.43
CA ILE A 110 16.08 22.99 0.46
C ILE A 110 15.81 21.48 0.35
N GLU A 111 16.87 20.66 0.26
CA GLU A 111 16.71 19.20 0.26
C GLU A 111 16.06 18.67 1.56
N GLU A 112 16.34 19.30 2.70
CA GLU A 112 15.74 18.94 3.99
C GLU A 112 14.24 19.27 4.02
N VAL A 113 13.84 20.45 3.55
CA VAL A 113 12.43 20.86 3.45
C VAL A 113 11.67 19.98 2.46
N LEU A 114 12.31 19.60 1.35
CA LEU A 114 11.73 18.66 0.39
C LEU A 114 11.59 17.25 0.99
N LEU A 115 12.57 16.77 1.74
CA LEU A 115 12.43 15.49 2.45
C LEU A 115 11.25 15.53 3.43
N GLU A 116 11.10 16.63 4.18
CA GLU A 116 9.96 16.82 5.07
C GLU A 116 8.64 16.75 4.29
N LEU A 117 8.52 17.50 3.20
CA LEU A 117 7.34 17.49 2.32
C LEU A 117 7.00 16.09 1.82
N PHE A 118 7.98 15.32 1.36
CA PHE A 118 7.76 13.98 0.79
C PHE A 118 7.46 12.91 1.84
N LEU A 119 7.80 13.16 3.10
CA LEU A 119 7.42 12.32 4.23
C LEU A 119 6.02 12.65 4.78
N MET A 120 5.38 13.74 4.35
CA MET A 120 4.00 14.05 4.74
C MET A 120 3.01 13.11 4.05
N GLU A 121 2.14 12.48 4.83
CA GLU A 121 1.06 11.61 4.32
C GLU A 121 -0.25 12.38 4.09
N THR A 122 -0.42 13.51 4.77
CA THR A 122 -1.62 14.37 4.69
C THR A 122 -1.20 15.83 4.75
N GLY A 123 -2.03 16.72 4.21
CA GLY A 123 -1.80 18.16 4.25
C GLY A 123 -2.50 18.88 3.11
N THR A 124 -2.90 20.13 3.31
CA THR A 124 -3.46 20.98 2.27
C THR A 124 -2.36 21.84 1.67
N PHE A 125 -2.34 21.99 0.35
CA PHE A 125 -1.41 22.91 -0.31
C PHE A 125 -2.15 23.94 -1.15
N HIS A 126 -1.54 25.12 -1.29
CA HIS A 126 -2.02 26.15 -2.19
C HIS A 126 -0.84 26.89 -2.82
N PHE A 127 -0.99 27.26 -4.08
CA PHE A 127 -0.03 28.05 -4.82
C PHE A 127 -0.55 29.46 -5.05
N THR A 128 0.29 30.43 -4.77
CA THR A 128 -0.03 31.85 -4.96
C THR A 128 0.98 32.47 -5.89
N ASP A 129 0.49 33.13 -6.95
CA ASP A 129 1.32 33.99 -7.78
C ASP A 129 1.89 35.12 -6.91
N ALA A 130 3.20 35.14 -6.77
CA ALA A 130 3.92 36.13 -5.99
C ALA A 130 5.27 36.37 -6.66
N ARG A 131 5.62 37.65 -6.83
CA ARG A 131 6.96 37.99 -7.31
C ARG A 131 7.97 37.77 -6.19
N VAL A 132 8.98 36.97 -6.50
CA VAL A 132 10.11 36.72 -5.62
C VAL A 132 11.15 37.79 -5.91
N ALA A 133 11.51 38.58 -4.90
CA ALA A 133 12.60 39.54 -5.06
C ALA A 133 13.95 38.79 -5.07
N PRO A 134 14.88 39.15 -5.96
CA PRO A 134 16.22 38.55 -5.93
C PRO A 134 16.90 38.90 -4.62
N ASP A 135 17.40 37.89 -3.91
CA ASP A 135 18.05 38.00 -2.60
C ASP A 135 19.59 37.84 -2.66
N GLY A 136 20.14 37.69 -3.87
CA GLY A 136 21.57 37.56 -4.11
C GLY A 136 22.13 36.14 -3.91
N ALA A 137 21.35 35.19 -3.40
CA ALA A 137 21.70 33.78 -3.44
C ALA A 137 21.31 33.24 -4.83
N ALA A 138 22.30 32.95 -5.68
CA ALA A 138 22.10 32.48 -7.06
C ALA A 138 21.56 31.03 -7.15
N ILE A 139 20.61 30.66 -6.30
CA ILE A 139 19.98 29.35 -6.24
C ILE A 139 18.95 29.25 -7.35
N ARG A 140 19.16 28.34 -8.30
CA ARG A 140 18.15 27.90 -9.27
C ARG A 140 18.23 26.40 -9.40
N LEU A 141 17.33 25.71 -8.71
CA LEU A 141 17.30 24.26 -8.72
C LEU A 141 16.13 23.78 -9.58
N ASP A 142 16.39 22.77 -10.41
CA ASP A 142 15.36 22.11 -11.20
C ASP A 142 14.44 21.32 -10.26
N ALA A 143 13.21 21.80 -10.09
CA ALA A 143 12.25 21.22 -9.16
C ALA A 143 11.82 19.80 -9.58
N GLY A 144 11.89 19.45 -10.87
CA GLY A 144 11.63 18.10 -11.36
C GLY A 144 12.77 17.13 -11.05
N ALA A 145 14.02 17.53 -11.23
CA ALA A 145 15.17 16.72 -10.85
C ALA A 145 15.21 16.52 -9.31
N LEU A 146 14.92 17.59 -8.56
CA LEU A 146 14.84 17.55 -7.11
C LEU A 146 13.67 16.69 -6.60
N SER A 147 12.52 16.67 -7.27
CA SER A 147 11.37 15.86 -6.84
C SER A 147 11.68 14.37 -6.93
N ILE A 148 12.38 13.93 -7.98
CA ILE A 148 12.83 12.54 -8.13
C ILE A 148 13.83 12.18 -7.03
N LYS A 149 14.79 13.08 -6.78
CA LYS A 149 15.80 12.90 -5.73
C LYS A 149 15.15 12.83 -4.34
N ALA A 150 14.23 13.75 -4.03
CA ALA A 150 13.50 13.80 -2.77
C ALA A 150 12.60 12.57 -2.58
N LEU A 151 11.94 12.08 -3.64
CA LEU A 151 11.17 10.83 -3.59
C LEU A 151 12.06 9.63 -3.22
N SER A 152 13.19 9.48 -3.90
CA SER A 152 14.15 8.41 -3.60
C SER A 152 14.63 8.50 -2.15
N HIS A 153 14.97 9.71 -1.68
CA HIS A 153 15.41 9.92 -0.31
C HIS A 153 14.32 9.60 0.72
N ALA A 154 13.05 9.94 0.45
CA ALA A 154 11.93 9.66 1.32
C ALA A 154 11.61 8.16 1.38
N ASP A 155 11.73 7.44 0.27
CA ASP A 155 11.55 5.98 0.26
C ASP A 155 12.69 5.26 0.99
N GLU A 156 13.94 5.70 0.81
CA GLU A 156 15.08 5.20 1.58
C GLU A 156 14.88 5.46 3.09
N TRP A 157 14.37 6.64 3.45
CA TRP A 157 14.01 6.96 4.84
C TRP A 157 12.95 6.00 5.40
N ARG A 158 11.83 5.81 4.69
CA ARG A 158 10.75 4.89 5.09
C ARG A 158 11.24 3.45 5.22
N ASN A 159 12.09 3.00 4.31
CA ASN A 159 12.66 1.66 4.33
C ASN A 159 13.60 1.47 5.53
N PHE A 160 14.43 2.47 5.81
CA PHE A 160 15.29 2.47 6.98
C PHE A 160 14.49 2.48 8.28
N GLU A 161 13.46 3.34 8.40
CA GLU A 161 12.59 3.35 9.58
C GLU A 161 11.90 2.00 9.82
N LYS A 162 11.44 1.33 8.75
CA LYS A 162 10.90 -0.03 8.81
C LYS A 162 11.94 -1.05 9.27
N SER A 163 13.19 -0.95 8.80
CA SER A 163 14.26 -1.90 9.14
C SER A 163 14.70 -1.79 10.60
N VAL A 164 14.74 -0.57 11.16
CA VAL A 164 15.13 -0.32 12.55
C VAL A 164 13.94 -0.27 13.54
N ILE A 165 12.72 -0.49 13.05
CA ILE A 165 11.43 -0.49 13.77
C ILE A 165 10.96 0.90 14.24
N SER A 166 11.87 1.78 14.69
CA SER A 166 11.58 3.16 15.10
C SER A 166 12.86 4.00 15.17
N LEU A 167 12.76 5.28 14.80
CA LEU A 167 13.83 6.27 14.93
C LEU A 167 14.09 6.70 16.40
N ASP A 168 13.29 6.24 17.35
CA ASP A 168 13.49 6.49 18.79
C ASP A 168 14.58 5.61 19.42
N ARG A 169 15.09 4.62 18.67
CA ARG A 169 16.19 3.76 19.12
C ARG A 169 17.41 4.59 19.46
N GLU A 170 18.14 4.15 20.49
CA GLU A 170 19.45 4.72 20.77
C GLU A 170 20.48 4.06 19.85
N ILE A 171 21.32 4.88 19.21
CA ILE A 171 22.48 4.43 18.48
C ILE A 171 23.71 4.66 19.34
N GLN A 172 24.57 3.65 19.42
CA GLN A 172 25.86 3.75 20.09
C GLN A 172 26.98 3.32 19.14
N TRP A 173 27.99 4.18 19.02
CA TRP A 173 29.24 3.84 18.35
C TRP A 173 30.11 2.96 19.25
N ARG A 174 30.67 1.87 18.73
CA ARG A 174 31.59 1.07 19.54
C ARG A 174 32.92 1.81 19.72
N PRO A 175 33.40 2.02 20.95
CA PRO A 175 34.65 2.74 21.22
C PRO A 175 35.93 2.04 20.72
N ALA A 176 35.84 0.75 20.36
CA ALA A 176 36.99 -0.07 19.98
C ALA A 176 37.33 -0.04 18.49
N ASP A 177 36.42 0.45 17.63
CA ASP A 177 36.68 0.56 16.19
C ASP A 177 37.26 1.95 15.88
N PRO A 178 38.44 2.05 15.25
CA PRO A 178 39.05 3.35 15.02
C PRO A 178 38.18 4.17 14.05
N ILE A 179 37.73 5.35 14.50
CA ILE A 179 37.19 6.39 13.60
C ILE A 179 38.23 6.59 12.51
N SER A 180 37.89 6.19 11.28
CA SER A 180 38.87 6.20 10.20
C SER A 180 39.38 7.61 9.95
N ALA A 181 40.71 7.75 9.88
CA ALA A 181 41.35 9.00 9.52
C ALA A 181 40.92 9.50 8.13
N GLN A 182 40.44 8.61 7.26
CA GLN A 182 39.96 8.92 5.91
C GLN A 182 38.52 9.44 5.88
N TRP A 183 37.77 9.36 6.99
CA TRP A 183 36.37 9.83 6.99
C TRP A 183 36.26 11.35 6.81
N PRO A 184 35.18 11.81 6.15
CA PRO A 184 34.82 13.22 6.12
C PRO A 184 34.71 13.80 7.54
N ALA A 185 35.05 15.08 7.71
CA ALA A 185 34.99 15.75 9.01
C ALA A 185 33.60 15.66 9.67
N ALA A 186 32.55 15.76 8.85
CA ALA A 186 31.17 15.65 9.31
C ALA A 186 30.84 14.25 9.86
N TRP A 187 31.33 13.17 9.23
CA TRP A 187 31.14 11.79 9.70
C TRP A 187 31.88 11.52 11.01
N LYS A 188 33.12 12.01 11.12
CA LYS A 188 33.91 11.92 12.36
C LYS A 188 33.19 12.60 13.52
N MET A 189 32.53 13.72 13.26
CA MET A 189 31.77 14.41 14.30
C MET A 189 30.50 13.65 14.69
N VAL A 190 29.71 13.16 13.71
CA VAL A 190 28.53 12.33 14.01
C VAL A 190 28.91 11.11 14.84
N ALA A 191 30.02 10.44 14.50
CA ALA A 191 30.54 9.33 15.30
C ALA A 191 30.94 9.74 16.73
N ARG A 192 31.54 10.93 16.91
CA ARG A 192 31.84 11.49 18.25
C ARG A 192 30.59 11.85 19.04
N MET A 193 29.54 12.34 18.38
CA MET A 193 28.24 12.63 19.04
C MET A 193 27.57 11.35 19.51
N ALA A 194 27.71 10.27 18.74
CA ALA A 194 27.23 8.92 19.09
C ALA A 194 28.21 8.12 19.98
N ALA A 195 29.26 8.77 20.53
CA ALA A 195 30.17 8.14 21.50
C ALA A 195 29.44 7.78 22.82
N ARG A 196 28.32 8.46 23.10
CA ARG A 196 27.33 8.06 24.09
C ARG A 196 26.05 7.63 23.37
N PRO A 197 25.22 6.75 23.96
CA PRO A 197 23.91 6.43 23.41
C PRO A 197 23.13 7.71 23.11
N LEU A 198 22.73 7.87 21.87
CA LEU A 198 21.97 9.03 21.39
C LEU A 198 20.78 8.51 20.60
N ARG A 199 19.58 9.09 20.80
CA ARG A 199 18.43 8.70 19.96
C ARG A 199 18.72 9.01 18.51
N LEU A 200 18.43 8.05 17.63
CA LEU A 200 18.69 8.15 16.20
C LEU A 200 18.01 9.37 15.58
N GLN A 201 16.75 9.64 15.92
CA GLN A 201 16.05 10.87 15.51
C GLN A 201 16.81 12.15 15.92
N ARG A 202 17.37 12.17 17.14
CA ARG A 202 18.15 13.30 17.65
C ARG A 202 19.50 13.44 16.93
N LEU A 203 20.12 12.32 16.57
CA LEU A 203 21.34 12.32 15.75
C LEU A 203 21.08 12.93 14.37
N LEU A 204 20.01 12.50 13.68
CA LEU A 204 19.66 13.03 12.36
C LEU A 204 19.37 14.54 12.41
N ALA A 205 18.64 14.98 13.44
CA ALA A 205 18.34 16.40 13.67
C ALA A 205 19.59 17.25 13.99
N LEU A 206 20.59 16.68 14.67
CA LEU A 206 21.81 17.40 15.08
C LEU A 206 23.00 17.23 14.12
N ALA A 207 22.90 16.32 13.14
CA ALA A 207 24.01 16.03 12.24
C ALA A 207 24.44 17.28 11.46
N PRO A 208 25.75 17.53 11.30
CA PRO A 208 26.31 18.66 10.53
C PRO A 208 26.30 18.37 9.02
N MET A 209 25.20 17.81 8.53
CA MET A 209 24.94 17.43 7.14
C MET A 209 23.41 17.22 6.99
N GLY A 210 22.92 17.15 5.75
CA GLY A 210 21.51 16.82 5.48
C GLY A 210 21.10 15.48 6.09
N SER A 211 19.83 15.35 6.50
CA SER A 211 19.35 14.19 7.25
C SER A 211 19.44 12.89 6.44
N HIS A 212 19.29 12.95 5.11
CA HIS A 212 19.51 11.79 4.23
C HIS A 212 20.97 11.30 4.27
N ALA A 213 21.95 12.20 4.18
CA ALA A 213 23.37 11.83 4.23
C ALA A 213 23.74 11.22 5.59
N ALA A 214 23.17 11.77 6.67
CA ALA A 214 23.34 11.22 8.02
C ALA A 214 22.72 9.81 8.15
N LEU A 215 21.55 9.59 7.56
CA LEU A 215 20.88 8.27 7.53
C LEU A 215 21.72 7.23 6.79
N ARG A 216 22.21 7.56 5.59
CA ARG A 216 23.09 6.68 4.80
C ARG A 216 24.37 6.30 5.53
N MET A 217 24.97 7.29 6.21
CA MET A 217 26.12 7.04 7.06
C MET A 217 25.78 6.03 8.16
N VAL A 218 24.66 6.22 8.88
CA VAL A 218 24.24 5.30 9.94
C VAL A 218 23.98 3.90 9.38
N GLU A 219 23.23 3.78 8.29
CA GLU A 219 22.90 2.51 7.66
C GLU A 219 24.16 1.73 7.25
N GLN A 220 25.12 2.39 6.60
CA GLN A 220 26.38 1.78 6.22
C GLN A 220 27.16 1.26 7.42
N GLN A 221 27.08 1.96 8.55
CA GLN A 221 27.84 1.64 9.75
C GLN A 221 27.14 0.59 10.62
N LEU A 222 25.81 0.46 10.50
CA LEU A 222 25.05 -0.68 11.03
C LEU A 222 25.40 -1.94 10.26
N ALA A 223 25.44 -1.88 8.92
CA ALA A 223 25.84 -3.00 8.08
C ALA A 223 27.29 -3.44 8.32
N ALA A 224 28.19 -2.48 8.56
CA ALA A 224 29.58 -2.76 8.92
C ALA A 224 29.79 -3.26 10.36
N GLY A 225 28.74 -3.25 11.20
CA GLY A 225 28.81 -3.65 12.62
C GLY A 225 29.52 -2.64 13.54
N CYS A 226 29.90 -1.47 13.03
CA CYS A 226 30.61 -0.41 13.75
C CYS A 226 29.71 0.39 14.70
N CYS A 227 28.39 0.33 14.50
CA CYS A 227 27.40 0.91 15.40
C CYS A 227 26.30 -0.11 15.74
N HIS A 228 25.68 0.07 16.91
CA HIS A 228 24.65 -0.83 17.44
C HIS A 228 23.40 -0.04 17.79
N LEU A 229 22.24 -0.64 17.54
CA LEU A 229 20.95 -0.14 18.00
C LEU A 229 20.65 -0.73 19.37
N LEU A 230 20.51 0.14 20.36
CA LEU A 230 20.15 -0.24 21.71
C LEU A 230 18.62 -0.13 21.90
N PRO A 231 18.02 -1.02 22.71
CA PRO A 231 16.66 -0.82 23.19
C PRO A 231 16.61 0.47 24.01
N VAL A 232 15.52 1.24 23.86
CA VAL A 232 15.32 2.47 24.63
C VAL A 232 15.23 2.08 26.12
N PRO A 233 16.11 2.58 27.00
CA PRO A 233 16.04 2.26 28.41
C PRO A 233 14.73 2.78 29.03
N ASP A 234 14.11 1.96 29.88
CA ASP A 234 12.93 2.37 30.65
C ASP A 234 13.30 3.55 31.57
N LYS A 235 12.78 4.74 31.22
CA LYS A 235 12.67 5.98 32.02
C LYS A 235 13.80 6.28 33.02
N ALA A 236 14.68 7.21 32.64
CA ALA A 236 15.13 8.25 33.57
C ALA A 236 14.51 9.59 33.11
N ALA A 237 13.78 10.23 34.01
CA ALA A 237 13.14 11.52 33.80
C ALA A 237 14.19 12.62 33.71
N ASP A 238 14.29 13.26 32.54
CA ASP A 238 14.74 14.65 32.44
C ASP A 238 13.51 15.52 32.15
N PRO A 239 13.43 16.74 32.72
CA PRO A 239 12.26 17.60 32.61
C PRO A 239 12.14 18.08 31.16
N VAL A 240 11.06 17.64 30.51
CA VAL A 240 10.65 18.12 29.20
C VAL A 240 10.06 19.54 29.38
N PRO A 241 10.60 20.58 28.70
CA PRO A 241 9.89 21.85 28.56
C PRO A 241 8.54 21.58 27.85
N PRO A 242 7.50 22.40 28.08
CA PRO A 242 6.11 22.02 27.78
C PRO A 242 5.96 21.53 26.34
N ALA A 243 5.49 20.29 26.20
CA ALA A 243 5.34 19.61 24.94
C ALA A 243 4.30 20.33 24.07
N ALA A 244 4.72 20.73 22.88
CA ALA A 244 3.81 20.86 21.75
C ALA A 244 3.48 19.45 21.26
N ASP A 245 2.20 19.10 21.44
CA ASP A 245 1.41 18.02 20.85
C ASP A 245 2.10 17.11 19.81
N THR A 246 2.61 15.96 20.25
CA THR A 246 3.07 14.87 19.37
C THR A 246 1.87 14.01 18.98
N GLY A 247 1.25 14.33 17.84
CA GLY A 247 0.06 13.67 17.28
C GLY A 247 0.27 12.24 16.76
N LEU A 248 0.78 11.31 17.58
CA LEU A 248 0.63 9.88 17.36
C LEU A 248 -0.59 9.40 18.17
N ASP A 249 -1.61 8.90 17.47
CA ASP A 249 -2.85 8.41 18.08
C ASP A 249 -2.55 7.32 19.14
N PRO A 250 -2.82 7.60 20.44
CA PRO A 250 -2.64 6.65 21.52
C PRO A 250 -3.41 5.34 21.30
N LEU A 251 -4.51 5.40 20.55
CA LEU A 251 -5.35 4.26 20.20
C LEU A 251 -4.62 3.26 19.31
N PHE A 252 -4.00 3.74 18.23
CA PHE A 252 -3.24 2.91 17.31
C PHE A 252 -2.03 2.26 18.00
N THR A 253 -1.39 2.99 18.92
CA THR A 253 -0.25 2.48 19.70
C THR A 253 -0.66 1.31 20.59
N THR A 254 -1.78 1.44 21.30
CA THR A 254 -2.29 0.35 22.14
C THR A 254 -2.78 -0.84 21.30
N TYR A 255 -3.41 -0.59 20.15
CA TYR A 255 -3.77 -1.65 19.20
C TYR A 255 -2.55 -2.44 18.73
N LYS A 256 -1.47 -1.77 18.30
CA LYS A 256 -0.24 -2.42 17.82
C LYS A 256 0.38 -3.32 18.89
N GLN A 257 0.34 -2.91 20.15
CA GLN A 257 0.81 -3.71 21.29
C GLN A 257 -0.07 -4.95 21.54
N ALA A 258 -1.39 -4.79 21.44
CA ALA A 258 -2.33 -5.89 21.59
C ALA A 258 -2.22 -6.90 20.44
N LEU A 259 -2.15 -6.43 19.19
CA LEU A 259 -1.95 -7.24 17.99
C LEU A 259 -0.70 -8.12 18.13
N LYS A 260 0.43 -7.52 18.52
CA LYS A 260 1.69 -8.23 18.76
C LYS A 260 1.57 -9.29 19.85
N SER A 261 0.80 -9.02 20.91
CA SER A 261 0.57 -9.95 22.01
C SER A 261 -0.34 -11.12 21.58
N VAL A 262 -1.39 -10.87 20.79
CA VAL A 262 -2.29 -11.91 20.25
C VAL A 262 -1.55 -12.80 19.24
N MET A 263 -0.71 -12.24 18.37
CA MET A 263 0.07 -13.01 17.39
C MET A 263 1.11 -13.93 18.02
N ARG A 264 1.63 -13.58 19.20
CA ARG A 264 2.63 -14.38 19.94
C ARG A 264 2.02 -15.41 20.88
N ALA A 265 0.73 -15.27 21.20
CA ALA A 265 0.05 -16.14 22.14
C ALA A 265 -0.37 -17.47 21.48
N PRO A 266 0.14 -18.63 21.94
CA PRO A 266 -0.17 -19.93 21.34
C PRO A 266 -1.57 -20.44 21.72
N GLU A 267 -2.12 -19.98 22.83
CA GLU A 267 -3.40 -20.45 23.40
C GLU A 267 -4.46 -19.35 23.35
N VAL A 268 -5.71 -19.75 23.12
CA VAL A 268 -6.86 -18.82 23.02
C VAL A 268 -7.03 -17.98 24.29
N VAL A 269 -6.78 -18.53 25.47
CA VAL A 269 -6.88 -17.80 26.75
C VAL A 269 -5.93 -16.60 26.80
N LYS A 270 -4.66 -16.78 26.39
CA LYS A 270 -3.67 -15.68 26.35
C LYS A 270 -3.98 -14.64 25.27
N LYS A 271 -4.60 -15.07 24.16
CA LYS A 271 -5.11 -14.15 23.13
C LYS A 271 -6.24 -13.27 23.68
N VAL A 272 -7.16 -13.87 24.44
CA VAL A 272 -8.24 -13.15 25.13
C VAL A 272 -7.69 -12.17 26.16
N GLU A 273 -6.66 -12.54 26.92
CA GLU A 273 -5.99 -11.64 27.86
C GLU A 273 -5.36 -10.42 27.17
N ALA A 274 -4.78 -10.60 25.98
CA ALA A 274 -4.24 -9.50 25.18
C ALA A 274 -5.34 -8.57 24.64
N VAL A 275 -6.48 -9.11 24.21
CA VAL A 275 -7.67 -8.32 23.82
C VAL A 275 -8.24 -7.56 25.02
N ILE A 276 -8.33 -8.21 26.19
CA ILE A 276 -8.69 -7.55 27.45
C ILE A 276 -7.70 -6.41 27.76
N GLY A 277 -6.41 -6.63 27.52
CA GLY A 277 -5.35 -5.62 27.61
C GLY A 277 -5.63 -4.35 26.80
N PHE A 278 -6.03 -4.52 25.54
CA PHE A 278 -6.47 -3.43 24.68
C PHE A 278 -7.73 -2.74 25.21
N CYS A 279 -8.77 -3.53 25.52
CA CYS A 279 -10.05 -3.00 25.94
C CYS A 279 -9.95 -2.21 27.25
N LYS A 280 -8.95 -2.50 28.08
CA LYS A 280 -8.76 -1.81 29.35
C LYS A 280 -8.53 -0.31 29.26
N ASN A 281 -8.01 0.16 28.14
CA ASN A 281 -7.70 1.57 27.96
C ASN A 281 -8.87 2.37 27.39
N TYR A 282 -9.92 1.70 26.89
CA TYR A 282 -10.95 2.32 26.05
C TYR A 282 -12.40 1.96 26.45
N TYR A 283 -12.59 0.84 27.15
CA TYR A 283 -13.90 0.35 27.60
C TYR A 283 -14.04 0.43 29.11
N ARG A 284 -15.24 0.77 29.58
CA ARG A 284 -15.54 0.93 31.01
C ARG A 284 -15.83 -0.43 31.66
N ASP A 285 -16.61 -1.24 30.98
CA ASP A 285 -17.05 -2.55 31.44
C ASP A 285 -16.72 -3.62 30.40
N ILE A 286 -16.19 -4.75 30.88
CA ILE A 286 -15.95 -5.95 30.09
C ILE A 286 -16.66 -7.11 30.77
N LEU A 287 -17.47 -7.85 30.03
CA LEU A 287 -18.16 -9.07 30.46
C LEU A 287 -17.64 -10.25 29.65
N ILE A 288 -17.37 -11.36 30.33
CA ILE A 288 -16.97 -12.63 29.70
C ILE A 288 -17.99 -13.67 30.10
N PHE A 289 -18.87 -14.03 29.17
CA PHE A 289 -19.90 -15.03 29.36
C PHE A 289 -19.38 -16.41 29.01
N THR A 290 -19.76 -17.40 29.79
CA THR A 290 -19.49 -18.81 29.52
C THR A 290 -20.82 -19.55 29.52
N ALA A 291 -21.18 -20.07 28.34
CA ALA A 291 -22.37 -20.85 28.12
C ALA A 291 -22.04 -22.33 27.94
N ARG A 292 -22.83 -23.22 28.53
CA ARG A 292 -22.76 -24.66 28.35
C ARG A 292 -24.11 -25.18 27.87
N GLN A 293 -24.13 -25.91 26.75
CA GLN A 293 -25.37 -26.42 26.13
C GLN A 293 -26.41 -25.31 25.87
N GLY A 294 -25.96 -24.12 25.48
CA GLY A 294 -26.84 -22.97 25.21
C GLY A 294 -27.32 -22.21 26.44
N GLN A 295 -26.96 -22.63 27.66
CA GLN A 295 -27.26 -21.92 28.91
C GLN A 295 -26.05 -21.16 29.43
N VAL A 296 -26.20 -19.88 29.77
CA VAL A 296 -25.14 -19.08 30.37
C VAL A 296 -24.99 -19.47 31.84
N ILE A 297 -23.90 -20.16 32.17
CA ILE A 297 -23.65 -20.71 33.52
C ILE A 297 -22.74 -19.82 34.38
N HIS A 298 -22.02 -18.90 33.73
CA HIS A 298 -21.03 -18.05 34.38
C HIS A 298 -20.81 -16.77 33.60
N CYS A 299 -20.67 -15.64 34.30
CA CYS A 299 -20.18 -14.40 33.70
C CYS A 299 -19.15 -13.74 34.61
N LYS A 300 -17.99 -13.38 34.04
CA LYS A 300 -16.98 -12.56 34.71
C LYS A 300 -17.10 -11.11 34.24
N ARG A 301 -17.39 -10.20 35.16
CA ARG A 301 -17.40 -8.75 34.93
C ARG A 301 -16.11 -8.13 35.41
N ILE A 302 -15.51 -7.28 34.58
CA ILE A 302 -14.33 -6.48 34.88
C ILE A 302 -14.75 -5.02 34.70
N VAL A 303 -14.74 -4.26 35.80
CA VAL A 303 -15.02 -2.83 35.83
C VAL A 303 -13.69 -2.09 35.90
N ILE A 304 -13.55 -1.06 35.07
CA ILE A 304 -12.31 -0.29 34.93
C ILE A 304 -12.56 1.12 35.45
N ASP A 305 -11.89 1.45 36.55
CA ASP A 305 -11.98 2.76 37.19
C ASP A 305 -11.18 3.79 36.37
N GLY A 306 -11.61 5.07 36.38
CA GLY A 306 -11.02 6.15 35.56
C GLY A 306 -9.52 6.45 35.78
N HIS A 307 -8.89 5.83 36.79
CA HIS A 307 -7.46 5.90 37.07
C HIS A 307 -6.69 4.61 36.72
N GLY A 308 -7.30 3.67 35.98
CA GLY A 308 -6.68 2.40 35.58
C GLY A 308 -6.78 1.27 36.62
N GLY A 309 -7.53 1.47 37.71
CA GLY A 309 -7.84 0.43 38.69
C GLY A 309 -8.86 -0.58 38.14
N MET A 310 -8.76 -1.86 38.53
CA MET A 310 -9.64 -2.92 38.04
C MET A 310 -10.38 -3.60 39.20
N ARG A 311 -11.71 -3.71 39.10
CA ARG A 311 -12.54 -4.50 40.01
C ARG A 311 -13.15 -5.67 39.24
N GLN A 312 -13.06 -6.87 39.79
CA GLN A 312 -13.59 -8.09 39.16
C GLN A 312 -14.74 -8.66 39.99
N GLN A 313 -15.83 -9.03 39.33
CA GLN A 313 -16.99 -9.69 39.94
C GLN A 313 -17.37 -10.91 39.10
N SER A 314 -17.64 -12.04 39.76
CA SER A 314 -18.05 -13.27 39.07
C SER A 314 -19.46 -13.64 39.47
N HIS A 315 -20.32 -13.84 38.48
CA HIS A 315 -21.70 -14.29 38.64
C HIS A 315 -21.77 -15.75 38.19
N LYS A 316 -22.27 -16.64 39.06
CA LYS A 316 -22.39 -18.09 38.79
C LYS A 316 -23.85 -18.52 38.96
N GLY A 317 -24.33 -19.41 38.10
CA GLY A 317 -25.70 -19.93 38.14
C GLY A 317 -26.35 -19.89 36.77
N ASP A 318 -27.65 -20.16 36.71
CA ASP A 318 -28.42 -20.02 35.47
C ASP A 318 -28.74 -18.54 35.22
N LEU A 319 -27.97 -17.93 34.31
CA LEU A 319 -28.10 -16.51 33.96
C LEU A 319 -29.02 -16.31 32.74
N GLY A 320 -29.54 -17.40 32.15
CA GLY A 320 -30.43 -17.38 31.00
C GLY A 320 -29.87 -18.08 29.76
N ALA A 321 -30.77 -18.38 28.82
CA ALA A 321 -30.47 -19.08 27.59
C ALA A 321 -29.91 -18.14 26.51
N VAL A 322 -28.85 -18.54 25.82
CA VAL A 322 -28.28 -17.83 24.66
C VAL A 322 -29.35 -17.63 23.57
N ALA A 323 -30.19 -18.64 23.31
CA ALA A 323 -31.25 -18.58 22.32
C ALA A 323 -32.41 -17.63 22.68
N ALA A 324 -32.55 -17.24 23.95
CA ALA A 324 -33.56 -16.29 24.39
C ALA A 324 -33.12 -14.82 24.22
N ASP A 325 -31.84 -14.59 23.93
CA ASP A 325 -31.28 -13.28 23.64
C ASP A 325 -30.95 -13.18 22.13
N PRO A 326 -31.70 -12.39 21.34
CA PRO A 326 -31.60 -12.39 19.88
C PRO A 326 -30.20 -12.08 19.35
N VAL A 327 -29.43 -11.24 20.06
CA VAL A 327 -28.11 -10.80 19.60
C VAL A 327 -27.05 -11.84 19.96
N PHE A 328 -27.11 -12.44 21.15
CA PHE A 328 -26.24 -13.55 21.51
C PHE A 328 -26.48 -14.77 20.63
N ASP A 329 -27.74 -15.08 20.33
CA ASP A 329 -28.16 -16.15 19.43
C ASP A 329 -27.67 -15.91 17.99
N ALA A 330 -27.81 -14.69 17.46
CA ALA A 330 -27.30 -14.32 16.15
C ALA A 330 -25.77 -14.38 16.06
N VAL A 331 -25.05 -13.88 17.08
CA VAL A 331 -23.58 -13.96 17.16
C VAL A 331 -23.12 -15.42 17.28
N CYS A 332 -23.85 -16.24 18.05
CA CYS A 332 -23.56 -17.66 18.20
C CYS A 332 -23.73 -18.44 16.89
N ARG A 333 -24.78 -18.17 16.11
CA ARG A 333 -25.03 -18.84 14.82
C ARG A 333 -24.10 -18.38 13.71
N SER A 334 -23.83 -17.08 13.63
CA SER A 334 -23.02 -16.51 12.55
C SER A 334 -21.52 -16.66 12.78
N GLY A 335 -21.08 -16.79 14.04
CA GLY A 335 -19.67 -16.72 14.40
C GLY A 335 -19.04 -15.35 14.21
N VAL A 336 -19.85 -14.33 13.88
CA VAL A 336 -19.43 -12.95 13.66
C VAL A 336 -19.84 -12.11 14.86
N GLY A 337 -18.93 -11.27 15.34
CA GLY A 337 -19.20 -10.35 16.44
C GLY A 337 -20.12 -9.20 16.04
N PHE A 338 -20.95 -8.75 16.98
CA PHE A 338 -21.74 -7.52 16.85
C PHE A 338 -20.93 -6.33 17.35
N LEU A 339 -20.80 -5.27 16.55
CA LEU A 339 -20.22 -4.00 16.97
C LEU A 339 -21.20 -2.87 16.63
N GLY A 340 -21.51 -2.00 17.59
CA GLY A 340 -22.45 -0.91 17.34
C GLY A 340 -22.95 -0.24 18.62
N LYS A 341 -24.14 0.35 18.55
CA LYS A 341 -24.79 0.96 19.71
C LYS A 341 -25.21 -0.12 20.71
N VAL A 342 -25.21 0.24 21.99
CA VAL A 342 -25.79 -0.59 23.05
C VAL A 342 -27.21 -1.03 22.66
N PHE A 343 -27.48 -2.32 22.76
CA PHE A 343 -28.74 -2.95 22.41
C PHE A 343 -29.45 -3.53 23.64
N PRO A 344 -30.78 -3.68 23.61
CA PRO A 344 -31.51 -4.37 24.67
C PRO A 344 -31.11 -5.85 24.71
N SER A 345 -30.61 -6.30 25.86
CA SER A 345 -30.21 -7.69 26.09
C SER A 345 -30.62 -8.11 27.49
N PRO A 346 -31.51 -9.13 27.64
CA PRO A 346 -31.86 -9.68 28.94
C PRO A 346 -30.63 -10.23 29.69
N LEU A 347 -29.67 -10.82 28.98
CA LEU A 347 -28.45 -11.39 29.58
C LEU A 347 -27.52 -10.32 30.14
N ILE A 348 -27.39 -9.18 29.46
CA ILE A 348 -26.56 -8.06 29.92
C ILE A 348 -27.29 -7.29 31.04
N ALA A 349 -28.59 -7.02 30.88
CA ALA A 349 -29.40 -6.29 31.86
C ALA A 349 -29.47 -6.98 33.22
N ALA A 350 -29.37 -8.32 33.26
CA ALA A 350 -29.29 -9.07 34.52
C ALA A 350 -27.99 -8.83 35.31
N LEU A 351 -26.95 -8.28 34.70
CA LEU A 351 -25.60 -8.17 35.26
C LEU A 351 -25.10 -6.73 35.39
N MET A 352 -25.59 -5.83 34.55
CA MET A 352 -25.28 -4.42 34.59
C MET A 352 -26.35 -3.60 33.88
N ASP A 353 -26.53 -2.35 34.31
CA ASP A 353 -27.21 -1.35 33.49
C ASP A 353 -26.22 -0.82 32.47
N PRO A 354 -26.40 -1.12 31.17
CA PRO A 354 -25.54 -0.58 30.15
C PRO A 354 -25.82 0.91 29.97
N PRO A 355 -24.80 1.70 29.64
CA PRO A 355 -24.93 3.15 29.68
C PRO A 355 -25.79 3.71 28.55
N PRO A 356 -26.60 4.76 28.82
CA PRO A 356 -27.47 5.35 27.82
C PRO A 356 -26.64 6.10 26.77
N GLY A 357 -26.62 5.58 25.54
CA GLY A 357 -25.96 6.24 24.40
C GLY A 357 -24.51 5.84 24.12
N GLY A 358 -24.03 4.74 24.72
CA GLY A 358 -22.69 4.21 24.47
C GLY A 358 -22.57 3.28 23.26
N GLU A 359 -21.33 2.91 22.94
CA GLU A 359 -21.00 1.89 21.96
C GLU A 359 -20.60 0.58 22.67
N CYS A 360 -20.90 -0.56 22.05
CA CYS A 360 -20.55 -1.87 22.56
C CYS A 360 -20.06 -2.82 21.46
N ALA A 361 -19.35 -3.86 21.88
CA ALA A 361 -18.93 -4.96 21.05
C ALA A 361 -19.25 -6.28 21.76
N LEU A 362 -19.90 -7.21 21.07
CA LEU A 362 -20.15 -8.59 21.49
C LEU A 362 -19.46 -9.54 20.51
N LEU A 363 -18.45 -10.27 20.97
CA LEU A 363 -17.61 -11.13 20.14
C LEU A 363 -17.69 -12.59 20.59
N PRO A 364 -17.78 -13.57 19.67
CA PRO A 364 -17.59 -14.97 20.01
C PRO A 364 -16.09 -15.26 20.15
N VAL A 365 -15.69 -15.81 21.29
CA VAL A 365 -14.27 -16.06 21.62
C VAL A 365 -13.89 -17.52 21.43
N VAL A 366 -14.76 -18.43 21.85
CA VAL A 366 -14.62 -19.87 21.62
C VAL A 366 -16.00 -20.41 21.32
N VAL A 367 -16.14 -21.10 20.19
CA VAL A 367 -17.36 -21.81 19.81
C VAL A 367 -16.98 -23.28 19.64
N GLN A 368 -16.94 -24.03 20.75
CA GLN A 368 -16.69 -25.48 20.72
C GLN A 368 -17.77 -26.18 21.54
N PRO A 369 -18.82 -26.74 20.91
CA PRO A 369 -19.86 -27.47 21.63
C PRO A 369 -19.23 -28.54 22.54
N PRO A 370 -19.58 -28.59 23.83
CA PRO A 370 -20.74 -27.95 24.47
C PRO A 370 -20.47 -26.60 25.14
N LEU A 371 -19.27 -26.01 25.06
CA LEU A 371 -18.85 -24.78 25.76
C LEU A 371 -18.64 -23.60 24.79
N ILE A 372 -19.36 -22.50 25.01
CA ILE A 372 -19.27 -21.28 24.19
C ILE A 372 -18.90 -20.10 25.08
N MET A 373 -17.94 -19.29 24.65
CA MET A 373 -17.57 -18.06 25.35
C MET A 373 -17.87 -16.83 24.50
N PHE A 374 -18.50 -15.84 25.13
CA PHE A 374 -18.74 -14.53 24.53
C PHE A 374 -17.99 -13.46 25.31
N PHE A 375 -17.43 -12.50 24.58
CA PHE A 375 -16.79 -11.32 25.12
C PHE A 375 -17.65 -10.11 24.80
N TYR A 376 -18.06 -9.36 25.81
CA TYR A 376 -18.78 -8.12 25.65
C TYR A 376 -17.98 -6.98 26.25
N ALA A 377 -17.90 -5.85 25.56
CA ALA A 377 -17.29 -4.63 26.10
C ALA A 377 -18.16 -3.41 25.72
N CYS A 378 -18.32 -2.46 26.62
CA CYS A 378 -19.04 -1.22 26.33
C CYS A 378 -18.34 0.03 26.90
N THR A 379 -18.63 1.17 26.27
CA THR A 379 -18.08 2.47 26.64
C THR A 379 -19.07 3.59 26.35
N GLU A 380 -19.03 4.64 27.15
CA GLU A 380 -19.76 5.90 26.94
C GLU A 380 -18.97 6.91 26.12
N ARG A 381 -17.69 6.62 25.86
CA ARG A 381 -16.79 7.52 25.14
C ARG A 381 -17.11 7.49 23.65
N THR A 382 -17.32 8.67 23.07
CA THR A 382 -17.45 8.87 21.63
C THR A 382 -16.08 9.20 21.03
N TYR A 383 -15.79 8.67 19.86
CA TYR A 383 -14.51 8.87 19.16
C TYR A 383 -14.76 9.54 17.81
N GLU A 384 -13.96 10.56 17.47
CA GLU A 384 -13.93 11.14 16.12
C GLU A 384 -12.91 10.37 15.26
N GLY A 385 -13.35 9.75 14.17
CA GLY A 385 -12.49 8.95 13.28
C GLY A 385 -12.44 7.46 13.61
N LEU A 386 -11.25 6.84 13.57
CA LEU A 386 -11.08 5.41 13.87
C LEU A 386 -11.30 5.16 15.37
N SER A 387 -12.44 4.58 15.72
CA SER A 387 -12.77 4.22 17.11
C SER A 387 -12.09 2.91 17.56
N PRO A 388 -12.00 2.66 18.88
CA PRO A 388 -11.52 1.38 19.43
C PRO A 388 -12.28 0.16 18.89
N HIS A 389 -13.52 0.31 18.42
CA HIS A 389 -14.31 -0.76 17.81
C HIS A 389 -13.70 -1.26 16.51
N HIS A 390 -13.19 -0.37 15.66
CA HIS A 390 -12.53 -0.74 14.40
C HIS A 390 -11.28 -1.61 14.65
N TYR A 391 -10.52 -1.26 15.69
CA TYR A 391 -9.35 -2.04 16.08
C TYR A 391 -9.71 -3.34 16.81
N LEU A 392 -10.78 -3.32 17.61
CA LEU A 392 -11.29 -4.51 18.30
C LEU A 392 -11.86 -5.53 17.31
N GLU A 393 -12.50 -5.08 16.23
CA GLU A 393 -12.94 -5.94 15.12
C GLU A 393 -11.76 -6.68 14.49
N LEU A 394 -10.67 -5.97 14.17
CA LEU A 394 -9.45 -6.58 13.63
C LEU A 394 -8.81 -7.59 14.60
N LEU A 395 -8.82 -7.29 15.91
CA LEU A 395 -8.32 -8.22 16.93
C LEU A 395 -9.24 -9.44 17.08
N SER A 396 -10.56 -9.28 16.90
CA SER A 396 -11.54 -10.35 17.07
C SER A 396 -11.31 -11.53 16.11
N TRP A 397 -10.90 -11.25 14.87
CA TRP A 397 -10.62 -12.28 13.85
C TRP A 397 -9.46 -13.21 14.25
N MET A 398 -8.56 -12.75 15.11
CA MET A 398 -7.41 -13.55 15.56
C MET A 398 -7.71 -14.43 16.78
N VAL A 399 -8.86 -14.19 17.42
CA VAL A 399 -9.33 -14.92 18.62
C VAL A 399 -10.53 -15.82 18.30
N ALA A 400 -11.25 -15.57 17.19
CA ALA A 400 -12.32 -16.44 16.70
C ALA A 400 -11.79 -17.86 16.37
N PRO A 401 -12.59 -18.93 16.61
CA PRO A 401 -12.14 -20.30 16.41
C PRO A 401 -11.85 -20.60 14.93
N SER A 402 -10.69 -21.19 14.67
CA SER A 402 -10.32 -21.78 13.38
C SER A 402 -11.18 -23.01 13.09
N ALA A 403 -11.91 -23.01 11.98
CA ALA A 403 -12.73 -24.13 11.53
C ALA A 403 -11.86 -25.34 11.14
N GLN A 404 -11.53 -26.18 12.12
CA GLN A 404 -11.08 -27.55 11.91
C GLN A 404 -11.87 -28.47 12.86
N GLY A 405 -12.75 -29.29 12.28
CA GLY A 405 -13.36 -30.46 12.92
C GLY A 405 -14.83 -30.35 13.33
N ALA A 406 -15.74 -30.74 12.44
CA ALA A 406 -16.96 -31.53 12.75
C ALA A 406 -17.67 -31.98 11.45
N PRO A 407 -18.38 -33.13 11.47
CA PRO A 407 -18.65 -33.97 10.30
C PRO A 407 -19.94 -33.59 9.56
N GLY A 408 -20.06 -34.09 8.33
CA GLY A 408 -21.20 -33.83 7.45
C GLY A 408 -22.52 -34.46 7.90
N GLY A 409 -23.61 -33.93 7.31
CA GLY A 409 -24.84 -34.66 7.09
C GLY A 409 -26.11 -34.07 7.72
N ALA A 410 -26.99 -33.59 6.82
CA ALA A 410 -28.46 -33.62 6.90
C ALA A 410 -29.22 -32.63 7.81
N GLY A 411 -29.85 -31.64 7.14
CA GLY A 411 -31.29 -31.73 6.87
C GLY A 411 -32.30 -31.38 7.97
N GLY A 412 -32.89 -30.19 7.83
CA GLY A 412 -34.36 -30.02 7.82
C GLY A 412 -35.09 -29.74 9.14
N ALA A 413 -35.77 -28.59 9.20
CA ALA A 413 -37.20 -28.52 9.54
C ALA A 413 -37.75 -27.12 9.26
N ALA A 414 -38.65 -27.04 8.30
CA ALA A 414 -39.52 -25.91 8.05
C ALA A 414 -40.64 -25.81 9.09
N ALA A 415 -41.20 -24.61 9.28
CA ALA A 415 -42.54 -24.42 9.80
C ALA A 415 -43.41 -23.80 8.69
N GLY A 416 -44.29 -24.61 8.08
CA GLY A 416 -45.52 -24.13 7.40
C GLY A 416 -46.65 -23.95 8.42
N PRO A 417 -47.88 -23.48 8.07
CA PRO A 417 -48.74 -24.07 7.02
C PRO A 417 -49.70 -23.04 6.34
N PRO A 418 -50.84 -23.42 5.70
CA PRO A 418 -51.13 -24.50 4.74
C PRO A 418 -51.76 -24.00 3.41
N GLY A 419 -51.78 -24.87 2.39
CA GLY A 419 -52.99 -25.02 1.56
C GLY A 419 -52.91 -24.73 0.06
N ALA A 420 -52.75 -25.82 -0.69
CA ALA A 420 -53.46 -26.15 -1.93
C ALA A 420 -52.94 -25.71 -3.32
N SER A 421 -52.88 -26.76 -4.15
CA SER A 421 -52.93 -26.84 -5.61
C SER A 421 -51.62 -26.70 -6.40
N SER A 422 -51.13 -27.90 -6.72
CA SER A 422 -50.44 -28.29 -7.95
C SER A 422 -50.80 -27.43 -9.18
N GLY A 423 -49.78 -26.76 -9.71
CA GLY A 423 -49.73 -26.26 -11.07
C GLY A 423 -48.28 -25.97 -11.41
N ARG A 424 -47.69 -26.72 -12.35
CA ARG A 424 -46.43 -26.33 -12.99
C ARG A 424 -46.66 -24.96 -13.66
N PRO A 425 -45.85 -23.91 -13.40
CA PRO A 425 -45.68 -22.82 -14.34
C PRO A 425 -44.37 -23.08 -15.08
N ASP A 426 -44.40 -23.62 -16.30
CA ASP A 426 -44.42 -22.81 -17.52
C ASP A 426 -43.52 -21.57 -17.40
N VAL A 427 -42.38 -21.67 -18.09
CA VAL A 427 -41.38 -20.61 -18.21
C VAL A 427 -41.96 -19.52 -19.10
N SER A 428 -42.74 -18.63 -18.50
CA SER A 428 -43.16 -17.38 -19.13
C SER A 428 -41.99 -16.41 -19.13
N THR A 429 -41.31 -16.36 -20.26
CA THR A 429 -40.42 -15.30 -20.73
C THR A 429 -41.03 -13.90 -20.54
N LYS A 430 -40.47 -13.11 -19.62
CA LYS A 430 -40.52 -11.64 -19.67
C LYS A 430 -39.12 -11.06 -19.45
N GLY A 431 -38.46 -10.85 -20.60
CA GLY A 431 -37.33 -9.97 -20.90
C GLY A 431 -36.53 -9.35 -19.75
N THR A 432 -35.63 -10.13 -19.15
CA THR A 432 -34.36 -9.60 -18.64
C THR A 432 -33.28 -10.04 -19.59
N ALA A 433 -32.48 -9.12 -20.11
CA ALA A 433 -31.36 -9.45 -20.99
C ALA A 433 -30.43 -10.49 -20.32
N PRO A 434 -29.81 -11.41 -21.09
CA PRO A 434 -28.85 -12.38 -20.56
C PRO A 434 -27.82 -11.72 -19.65
N ALA A 435 -27.35 -12.42 -18.60
CA ALA A 435 -26.41 -11.85 -17.63
C ALA A 435 -25.15 -11.26 -18.29
N LEU A 436 -24.67 -11.91 -19.35
CA LEU A 436 -23.65 -11.37 -20.26
C LEU A 436 -24.03 -10.00 -20.84
N VAL A 437 -25.21 -9.86 -21.45
CA VAL A 437 -25.66 -8.58 -22.05
C VAL A 437 -25.67 -7.45 -21.01
N ARG A 438 -26.12 -7.71 -19.79
CA ARG A 438 -26.11 -6.71 -18.71
C ARG A 438 -24.70 -6.28 -18.30
N MET A 439 -23.74 -7.20 -18.27
CA MET A 439 -22.35 -6.83 -17.98
C MET A 439 -21.64 -6.19 -19.18
N LEU A 440 -21.97 -6.59 -20.40
CA LEU A 440 -21.47 -5.98 -21.62
C LEU A 440 -21.92 -4.54 -21.77
N ASP A 441 -23.19 -4.23 -21.47
CA ASP A 441 -23.71 -2.86 -21.48
C ASP A 441 -22.93 -1.99 -20.47
N ARG A 442 -22.56 -2.55 -19.32
CA ARG A 442 -21.78 -1.85 -18.29
C ARG A 442 -20.30 -1.71 -18.62
N LEU A 443 -19.75 -2.51 -19.56
CA LEU A 443 -18.39 -2.27 -20.04
C LEU A 443 -18.25 -0.85 -20.61
N GLU A 444 -19.34 -0.23 -21.10
CA GLU A 444 -19.36 1.17 -21.56
C GLU A 444 -18.91 2.16 -20.49
N GLU A 445 -19.10 1.84 -19.21
CA GLU A 445 -18.72 2.64 -18.05
C GLU A 445 -17.19 2.63 -17.80
N LEU A 446 -16.46 1.66 -18.38
CA LEU A 446 -15.01 1.60 -18.26
C LEU A 446 -14.34 2.67 -19.13
N PRO A 447 -13.28 3.34 -18.63
CA PRO A 447 -12.60 4.37 -19.40
C PRO A 447 -12.02 3.79 -20.68
N PRO A 448 -12.11 4.50 -21.83
CA PRO A 448 -11.46 4.07 -23.06
C PRO A 448 -9.95 4.04 -22.89
N LEU A 449 -9.24 3.18 -23.63
CA LEU A 449 -7.77 3.12 -23.65
C LEU A 449 -7.22 4.57 -23.77
N PRO A 450 -6.21 4.99 -22.98
CA PRO A 450 -5.76 6.37 -23.02
C PRO A 450 -5.32 6.74 -24.43
N ALA A 451 -5.69 7.93 -24.93
CA ALA A 451 -5.47 8.33 -26.32
C ALA A 451 -3.98 8.23 -26.74
N MET A 452 -3.06 8.45 -25.80
CA MET A 452 -1.61 8.27 -25.98
C MET A 452 -1.25 6.80 -26.26
N ALA A 453 -1.84 5.85 -25.53
CA ALA A 453 -1.62 4.42 -25.74
C ALA A 453 -2.11 3.99 -27.12
N GLY A 454 -3.31 4.43 -27.51
CA GLY A 454 -3.88 4.17 -28.84
C GLY A 454 -2.99 4.71 -29.96
N ARG A 455 -2.57 5.98 -29.86
CA ARG A 455 -1.72 6.62 -30.87
C ARG A 455 -0.31 6.02 -30.94
N THR A 456 0.26 5.64 -29.80
CA THR A 456 1.55 4.94 -29.75
C THR A 456 1.45 3.55 -30.38
N LEU A 457 0.32 2.85 -30.21
CA LEU A 457 0.08 1.55 -30.81
C LEU A 457 -0.10 1.61 -32.32
N GLU A 458 -0.79 2.64 -32.82
CA GLU A 458 -0.93 2.92 -34.25
C GLU A 458 0.44 3.17 -34.89
N LEU A 459 1.24 4.06 -34.29
CA LEU A 459 2.59 4.37 -34.79
C LEU A 459 3.55 3.18 -34.67
N LEU A 460 3.42 2.33 -33.66
CA LEU A 460 4.22 1.10 -33.54
C LEU A 460 3.71 -0.06 -34.40
N ALA A 461 2.52 0.06 -35.01
CA ALA A 461 1.99 -0.91 -35.96
C ALA A 461 2.28 -0.53 -37.43
N ASP A 462 2.60 0.74 -37.68
CA ASP A 462 2.96 1.26 -38.98
C ASP A 462 4.41 0.85 -39.35
N PRO A 463 4.62 0.05 -40.41
CA PRO A 463 5.94 -0.38 -40.83
C PRO A 463 6.82 0.76 -41.37
N ASP A 464 6.22 1.90 -41.75
CA ASP A 464 6.93 3.08 -42.24
C ASP A 464 7.26 4.06 -41.11
N ALA A 465 6.80 3.80 -39.88
CA ALA A 465 6.99 4.72 -38.76
C ALA A 465 8.37 4.60 -38.12
N GLY A 466 9.08 5.73 -38.08
CA GLY A 466 10.41 5.85 -37.47
C GLY A 466 10.36 6.21 -35.98
N LEU A 467 11.49 6.03 -35.29
CA LEU A 467 11.66 6.48 -33.89
C LEU A 467 11.34 7.98 -33.72
N ASP A 468 11.57 8.79 -34.74
CA ASP A 468 11.28 10.23 -34.74
C ASP A 468 9.78 10.55 -34.63
N GLN A 469 8.90 9.62 -35.00
CA GLN A 469 7.45 9.77 -34.89
C GLN A 469 6.91 9.18 -33.58
N ILE A 470 7.57 8.14 -33.05
CA ILE A 470 7.17 7.44 -31.82
C ILE A 470 7.65 8.20 -30.58
N GLU A 471 8.89 8.72 -30.61
CA GLU A 471 9.53 9.42 -29.49
C GLU A 471 8.69 10.60 -28.97
N PRO A 472 8.14 11.50 -29.81
CA PRO A 472 7.36 12.64 -29.32
C PRO A 472 6.05 12.23 -28.66
N VAL A 473 5.42 11.13 -29.09
CA VAL A 473 4.15 10.66 -28.53
C VAL A 473 4.36 10.03 -27.15
N ILE A 474 5.43 9.25 -27.00
CA ILE A 474 5.80 8.65 -25.71
C ILE A 474 6.39 9.70 -24.75
N ALA A 475 7.13 10.70 -25.26
CA ALA A 475 7.74 11.76 -24.47
C ALA A 475 6.72 12.63 -23.70
N CYS A 476 5.46 12.63 -24.13
CA CYS A 476 4.37 13.30 -23.41
C CYS A 476 4.05 12.67 -22.05
N ASP A 477 4.46 11.42 -21.79
CA ASP A 477 4.25 10.71 -20.53
C ASP A 477 5.59 10.42 -19.83
N GLN A 478 5.97 11.30 -18.91
CA GLN A 478 7.27 11.24 -18.25
C GLN A 478 7.44 10.00 -17.35
N ALA A 479 6.35 9.44 -16.82
CA ALA A 479 6.39 8.21 -16.03
C ALA A 479 6.69 7.00 -16.92
N LEU A 480 6.07 6.94 -18.10
CA LEU A 480 6.37 5.95 -19.13
C LEU A 480 7.80 6.09 -19.66
N VAL A 481 8.28 7.30 -19.89
CA VAL A 481 9.68 7.57 -20.31
C VAL A 481 10.68 7.06 -19.28
N ALA A 482 10.52 7.44 -18.00
CA ALA A 482 11.40 7.00 -16.93
C ALA A 482 11.38 5.47 -16.79
N LYS A 483 10.20 4.85 -16.98
CA LYS A 483 10.04 3.40 -16.93
C LYS A 483 10.73 2.71 -18.10
N LEU A 484 10.58 3.19 -19.33
CA LEU A 484 11.29 2.65 -20.50
C LEU A 484 12.81 2.76 -20.35
N ILE A 485 13.33 3.88 -19.83
CA ILE A 485 14.77 4.04 -19.54
C ILE A 485 15.24 3.07 -18.43
N LYS A 486 14.46 2.92 -17.35
CA LYS A 486 14.76 1.97 -16.27
C LYS A 486 14.76 0.53 -16.78
N VAL A 487 13.79 0.16 -17.61
CA VAL A 487 13.68 -1.18 -18.21
C VAL A 487 14.83 -1.43 -19.19
N GLY A 488 15.19 -0.47 -20.04
CA GLY A 488 16.36 -0.54 -20.92
C GLY A 488 17.71 -0.64 -20.19
N ASN A 489 17.73 -0.39 -18.88
CA ASN A 489 18.90 -0.55 -18.01
C ASN A 489 18.81 -1.79 -17.09
N SER A 490 17.70 -2.51 -17.09
CA SER A 490 17.50 -3.71 -16.27
C SER A 490 18.40 -4.86 -16.71
N ALA A 491 18.63 -5.84 -15.85
CA ALA A 491 19.43 -7.02 -16.18
C ALA A 491 18.89 -7.80 -17.39
N LEU A 492 17.58 -7.67 -17.70
CA LEU A 492 16.92 -8.36 -18.79
C LEU A 492 17.21 -7.75 -20.17
N TYR A 493 17.38 -6.43 -20.24
CA TYR A 493 17.57 -5.69 -21.51
C TYR A 493 18.88 -4.90 -21.58
N GLY A 494 19.64 -4.86 -20.49
CA GLY A 494 20.85 -4.06 -20.33
C GLY A 494 21.98 -4.51 -21.26
N GLY A 495 22.77 -3.54 -21.71
CA GLY A 495 24.06 -3.78 -22.36
C GLY A 495 25.22 -3.27 -21.49
N VAL A 496 26.45 -3.34 -22.01
CA VAL A 496 27.67 -2.87 -21.31
C VAL A 496 27.58 -1.40 -20.90
N GLN A 497 26.85 -0.57 -21.65
CA GLN A 497 26.63 0.85 -21.37
C GLN A 497 25.20 1.12 -20.90
N LYS A 498 25.02 1.99 -19.91
CA LYS A 498 23.69 2.44 -19.46
C LYS A 498 23.06 3.40 -20.47
N VAL A 499 21.73 3.32 -20.66
CA VAL A 499 20.95 4.28 -21.45
C VAL A 499 20.43 5.41 -20.55
N GLY A 500 20.52 6.65 -21.01
CA GLY A 500 20.09 7.84 -20.26
C GLY A 500 18.98 8.65 -20.92
N THR A 501 18.54 8.27 -22.12
CA THR A 501 17.53 9.00 -22.89
C THR A 501 16.44 8.08 -23.42
N LEU A 502 15.24 8.63 -23.67
CA LEU A 502 14.12 7.89 -24.27
C LEU A 502 14.54 7.26 -25.59
N ARG A 503 15.16 8.03 -26.48
CA ARG A 503 15.65 7.55 -27.79
C ARG A 503 16.60 6.36 -27.67
N GLN A 504 17.54 6.41 -26.73
CA GLN A 504 18.45 5.28 -26.46
C GLN A 504 17.71 4.06 -25.90
N ALA A 505 16.71 4.28 -25.04
CA ALA A 505 15.87 3.20 -24.52
C ALA A 505 15.02 2.57 -25.63
N LEU A 506 14.37 3.37 -26.49
CA LEU A 506 13.59 2.90 -27.63
C LEU A 506 14.45 2.12 -28.64
N ALA A 507 15.66 2.60 -28.92
CA ALA A 507 16.59 1.92 -29.81
C ALA A 507 17.09 0.58 -29.23
N ARG A 508 17.29 0.51 -27.90
CA ARG A 508 17.74 -0.71 -27.22
C ARG A 508 16.63 -1.74 -27.07
N LEU A 509 15.43 -1.29 -26.67
CA LEU A 509 14.27 -2.14 -26.48
C LEU A 509 13.71 -2.60 -27.83
N GLY A 510 13.84 -1.77 -28.87
CA GLY A 510 13.23 -1.99 -30.17
C GLY A 510 11.73 -1.70 -30.17
N ALA A 511 11.14 -1.60 -31.37
CA ALA A 511 9.73 -1.24 -31.54
C ALA A 511 8.77 -2.24 -30.89
N LYS A 512 9.04 -3.55 -31.03
CA LYS A 512 8.20 -4.62 -30.46
C LYS A 512 8.12 -4.56 -28.93
N THR A 513 9.26 -4.52 -28.25
CA THR A 513 9.32 -4.44 -26.77
C THR A 513 8.77 -3.11 -26.25
N THR A 514 9.03 -2.01 -26.96
CA THR A 514 8.44 -0.71 -26.62
C THR A 514 6.92 -0.79 -26.64
N LYS A 515 6.34 -1.41 -27.68
CA LYS A 515 4.89 -1.60 -27.82
C LYS A 515 4.32 -2.36 -26.63
N SER A 516 4.96 -3.47 -26.26
CA SER A 516 4.60 -4.28 -25.10
C SER A 516 4.61 -3.50 -23.79
N LEU A 517 5.63 -2.66 -23.57
CA LEU A 517 5.79 -1.89 -22.33
C LEU A 517 4.83 -0.69 -22.25
N VAL A 518 4.54 -0.05 -23.37
CA VAL A 518 3.53 1.02 -23.46
C VAL A 518 2.14 0.45 -23.15
N LEU A 519 1.81 -0.72 -23.71
CA LEU A 519 0.57 -1.44 -23.38
C LEU A 519 0.48 -1.76 -21.90
N ALA A 520 1.58 -2.29 -21.35
CA ALA A 520 1.66 -2.63 -19.93
C ALA A 520 1.44 -1.42 -19.02
N ALA A 521 2.15 -0.32 -19.29
CA ALA A 521 2.02 0.90 -18.52
C ALA A 521 0.60 1.51 -18.63
N SER A 522 -0.02 1.43 -19.79
CA SER A 522 -1.37 1.94 -20.03
C SER A 522 -2.42 1.08 -19.32
N ALA A 523 -2.27 -0.25 -19.36
CA ALA A 523 -3.14 -1.19 -18.64
C ALA A 523 -3.05 -0.98 -17.12
N ARG A 524 -1.83 -0.76 -16.58
CA ARG A 524 -1.58 -0.51 -15.16
C ARG A 524 -2.43 0.62 -14.56
N GLY A 525 -2.66 1.70 -15.32
CA GLY A 525 -3.48 2.84 -14.88
C GLY A 525 -4.91 2.45 -14.51
N TYR A 526 -5.43 1.36 -15.09
CA TYR A 526 -6.74 0.80 -14.74
C TYR A 526 -6.69 -0.09 -13.50
N PHE A 527 -5.60 -0.85 -13.31
CA PHE A 527 -5.42 -1.72 -12.14
C PHE A 527 -5.19 -0.95 -10.84
N LEU A 528 -4.73 0.31 -10.91
CA LEU A 528 -4.33 1.11 -9.75
C LEU A 528 -5.25 2.32 -9.48
N GLN A 529 -6.53 2.25 -9.84
CA GLN A 529 -7.49 3.32 -9.53
C GLN A 529 -7.62 3.53 -8.00
N ASP A 530 -7.70 4.81 -7.60
CA ASP A 530 -7.67 5.25 -6.20
C ASP A 530 -9.04 5.12 -5.50
N ARG A 531 -9.67 3.94 -5.63
CA ARG A 531 -10.87 3.56 -4.88
C ARG A 531 -10.47 2.60 -3.75
N LYS A 532 -10.86 2.95 -2.51
CA LYS A 532 -10.67 2.08 -1.33
C LYS A 532 -11.37 0.74 -1.57
N GLY A 533 -10.66 -0.37 -1.41
CA GLY A 533 -11.15 -1.72 -1.77
C GLY A 533 -10.50 -2.26 -3.03
N VAL A 534 -10.67 -1.57 -4.16
CA VAL A 534 -10.08 -1.88 -5.47
C VAL A 534 -8.55 -1.90 -5.45
N ARG A 535 -7.89 -0.98 -4.72
CA ARG A 535 -6.41 -0.84 -4.76
C ARG A 535 -5.64 -2.09 -4.34
N ALA A 536 -6.09 -2.79 -3.29
CA ALA A 536 -5.39 -3.98 -2.79
C ALA A 536 -5.56 -5.18 -3.73
N TRP A 537 -6.78 -5.40 -4.22
CA TRP A 537 -7.06 -6.42 -5.23
C TRP A 537 -6.35 -6.09 -6.55
N GLY A 538 -6.43 -4.84 -7.00
CA GLY A 538 -5.82 -4.33 -8.22
C GLY A 538 -4.29 -4.47 -8.25
N GLN A 539 -3.59 -4.16 -7.15
CA GLN A 539 -2.14 -4.40 -7.03
C GLN A 539 -1.79 -5.89 -7.19
N SER A 540 -2.58 -6.75 -6.56
CA SER A 540 -2.39 -8.19 -6.59
C SER A 540 -2.68 -8.77 -7.99
N GLN A 541 -3.72 -8.28 -8.67
CA GLN A 541 -4.06 -8.66 -10.05
C GLN A 541 -3.04 -8.13 -11.07
N TRP A 542 -2.54 -6.91 -10.88
CA TRP A 542 -1.46 -6.34 -11.69
C TRP A 542 -0.18 -7.16 -11.60
N ARG A 543 0.23 -7.53 -10.38
CA ARG A 543 1.41 -8.36 -10.15
C ARG A 543 1.29 -9.71 -10.88
N HIS A 544 0.16 -10.39 -10.72
CA HIS A 544 -0.09 -11.66 -11.41
C HIS A 544 -0.06 -11.52 -12.94
N SER A 545 -0.71 -10.48 -13.47
CA SER A 545 -0.71 -10.19 -14.91
C SER A 545 0.72 -9.97 -15.43
N LEU A 546 1.56 -9.25 -14.68
CA LEU A 546 2.95 -8.99 -15.06
C LEU A 546 3.82 -10.25 -14.96
N GLU A 547 3.66 -11.05 -13.90
CA GLU A 547 4.29 -12.36 -13.75
C GLU A 547 3.93 -13.28 -14.96
N CYS A 548 2.65 -13.33 -15.34
CA CYS A 548 2.17 -14.09 -16.50
C CYS A 548 2.74 -13.58 -17.82
N GLY A 549 2.80 -12.26 -18.02
CA GLY A 549 3.46 -11.68 -19.20
C GLY A 549 4.94 -12.08 -19.31
N LEU A 550 5.69 -12.00 -18.21
CA LEU A 550 7.11 -12.38 -18.20
C LEU A 550 7.30 -13.88 -18.48
N ALA A 551 6.49 -14.73 -17.86
CA ALA A 551 6.50 -16.16 -18.11
C ALA A 551 6.15 -16.46 -19.58
N ALA A 552 5.13 -15.83 -20.14
CA ALA A 552 4.69 -16.02 -21.52
C ALA A 552 5.77 -15.62 -22.53
N ARG A 553 6.52 -14.55 -22.26
CA ARG A 553 7.69 -14.17 -23.05
C ARG A 553 8.73 -15.28 -23.11
N ARG A 554 9.06 -15.88 -21.96
CA ARG A 554 10.05 -16.96 -21.88
C ARG A 554 9.56 -18.23 -22.54
N VAL A 555 8.30 -18.61 -22.30
CA VAL A 555 7.68 -19.78 -22.93
C VAL A 555 7.67 -19.63 -24.45
N ALA A 556 7.27 -18.48 -24.99
CA ALA A 556 7.31 -18.19 -26.42
C ALA A 556 8.73 -18.26 -26.98
N ALA A 557 9.73 -17.71 -26.28
CA ALA A 557 11.12 -17.73 -26.72
C ALA A 557 11.70 -19.16 -26.81
N VAL A 558 11.32 -20.05 -25.88
CA VAL A 558 11.79 -21.44 -25.89
C VAL A 558 10.99 -22.30 -26.88
N ALA A 559 9.69 -22.07 -27.01
CA ALA A 559 8.85 -22.78 -27.99
C ALA A 559 9.15 -22.40 -29.44
N GLY A 560 9.68 -21.20 -29.69
CA GLY A 560 10.24 -20.75 -30.98
C GLY A 560 9.23 -20.41 -32.08
N GLU A 561 7.95 -20.72 -31.91
CA GLU A 561 6.89 -20.51 -32.91
C GLU A 561 6.04 -19.24 -32.68
N VAL A 562 6.16 -18.62 -31.51
CA VAL A 562 5.41 -17.41 -31.13
C VAL A 562 6.40 -16.28 -30.87
N ASP A 563 6.11 -15.08 -31.38
CA ASP A 563 6.93 -13.90 -31.08
C ASP A 563 6.92 -13.63 -29.55
N PRO A 564 8.09 -13.57 -28.88
CA PRO A 564 8.13 -13.43 -27.42
C PRO A 564 7.42 -12.18 -26.88
N GLU A 565 7.40 -11.09 -27.64
CA GLU A 565 6.71 -9.87 -27.24
C GLU A 565 5.19 -9.97 -27.43
N GLN A 566 4.75 -10.68 -28.48
CA GLN A 566 3.35 -11.08 -28.61
C GLN A 566 2.90 -11.97 -27.44
N GLY A 567 3.74 -12.92 -27.03
CA GLY A 567 3.54 -13.75 -25.85
C GLY A 567 3.42 -12.91 -24.57
N PHE A 568 4.33 -11.95 -24.36
CA PHE A 568 4.29 -11.05 -23.22
C PHE A 568 2.98 -10.27 -23.11
N VAL A 569 2.54 -9.64 -24.21
CA VAL A 569 1.30 -8.85 -24.23
C VAL A 569 0.09 -9.73 -23.96
N ALA A 570 0.05 -10.93 -24.55
CA ALA A 570 -1.04 -11.85 -24.33
C ALA A 570 -1.10 -12.36 -22.89
N GLY A 571 0.04 -12.71 -22.29
CA GLY A 571 0.12 -13.07 -20.87
C GLY A 571 -0.21 -11.90 -19.95
N LEU A 572 0.12 -10.67 -20.31
CA LEU A 572 -0.21 -9.51 -19.49
C LEU A 572 -1.71 -9.17 -19.52
N MET A 573 -2.37 -9.36 -20.66
CA MET A 573 -3.77 -8.99 -20.85
C MET A 573 -4.75 -10.14 -20.58
N HIS A 574 -4.25 -11.35 -20.29
CA HIS A 574 -5.07 -12.57 -20.19
C HIS A 574 -6.23 -12.45 -19.18
N ASP A 575 -5.99 -11.74 -18.08
CA ASP A 575 -6.94 -11.57 -16.97
C ASP A 575 -7.61 -10.19 -16.94
N ILE A 576 -7.58 -9.44 -18.05
CA ILE A 576 -8.15 -8.08 -18.11
C ILE A 576 -9.66 -8.06 -17.80
N GLY A 577 -10.37 -9.18 -18.00
CA GLY A 577 -11.77 -9.32 -17.60
C GLY A 577 -11.98 -9.30 -16.08
N LYS A 578 -11.02 -9.80 -15.29
CA LYS A 578 -11.09 -9.74 -13.81
C LYS A 578 -11.02 -8.30 -13.32
N LEU A 579 -10.20 -7.48 -14.00
CA LEU A 579 -10.16 -6.06 -13.74
C LEU A 579 -11.49 -5.38 -14.09
N ALA A 580 -12.10 -5.73 -15.22
CA ALA A 580 -13.41 -5.22 -15.58
C ALA A 580 -14.45 -5.53 -14.49
N ILE A 581 -14.48 -6.77 -13.98
CA ILE A 581 -15.37 -7.15 -12.86
C ILE A 581 -15.08 -6.29 -11.62
N LEU A 582 -13.81 -6.20 -11.21
CA LEU A 582 -13.39 -5.43 -10.04
C LEU A 582 -13.77 -3.94 -10.12
N LEU A 583 -13.64 -3.33 -11.29
CA LEU A 583 -13.95 -1.91 -11.50
C LEU A 583 -15.44 -1.63 -11.60
N LEU A 584 -16.22 -2.57 -12.14
CA LEU A 584 -17.66 -2.44 -12.29
C LEU A 584 -18.40 -2.78 -11.00
N ASP A 585 -17.97 -3.80 -10.25
CA ASP A 585 -18.71 -4.30 -9.09
C ASP A 585 -17.79 -4.99 -8.07
N GLU A 586 -17.27 -4.22 -7.12
CA GLU A 586 -16.37 -4.71 -6.07
C GLU A 586 -17.03 -5.78 -5.17
N GLU A 587 -18.32 -5.61 -4.85
CA GLU A 587 -19.04 -6.56 -3.99
C GLU A 587 -19.23 -7.91 -4.69
N GLN A 588 -19.56 -7.91 -5.99
CA GLN A 588 -19.60 -9.15 -6.76
C GLN A 588 -18.22 -9.79 -6.91
N PHE A 589 -17.18 -8.98 -7.15
CA PHE A 589 -15.80 -9.49 -7.17
C PHE A 589 -15.45 -10.17 -5.84
N LYS A 590 -15.81 -9.58 -4.71
CA LYS A 590 -15.61 -10.16 -3.38
C LYS A 590 -16.43 -11.44 -3.17
N ALA A 591 -17.68 -11.49 -3.63
CA ALA A 591 -18.52 -12.68 -3.57
C ALA A 591 -17.91 -13.84 -4.38
N ILE A 592 -17.35 -13.57 -5.56
CA ILE A 592 -16.59 -14.53 -6.37
C ILE A 592 -15.42 -15.09 -5.56
N GLN A 593 -14.60 -14.23 -4.95
CA GLN A 593 -13.46 -14.66 -4.14
C GLN A 593 -13.91 -15.54 -2.95
N GLN A 594 -15.01 -15.17 -2.28
CA GLN A 594 -15.55 -15.93 -1.16
C GLN A 594 -16.08 -17.30 -1.60
N LEU A 595 -16.84 -17.36 -2.70
CA LEU A 595 -17.36 -18.61 -3.25
C LEU A 595 -16.24 -19.55 -3.70
N ARG A 596 -15.24 -19.00 -4.41
CA ARG A 596 -14.04 -19.73 -4.83
C ARG A 596 -13.36 -20.42 -3.65
N ILE A 597 -13.16 -19.69 -2.55
CA ILE A 597 -12.51 -20.20 -1.34
C ILE A 597 -13.39 -21.22 -0.61
N ALA A 598 -14.69 -20.94 -0.49
CA ALA A 598 -15.63 -21.78 0.24
C ALA A 598 -15.84 -23.15 -0.44
N GLU A 599 -15.96 -23.15 -1.77
CA GLU A 599 -16.29 -24.35 -2.54
C GLU A 599 -15.08 -25.01 -3.21
N LYS A 600 -13.90 -24.37 -3.15
CA LYS A 600 -12.66 -24.82 -3.80
C LYS A 600 -12.86 -25.10 -5.30
N ILE A 601 -13.50 -24.16 -5.98
CA ILE A 601 -13.73 -24.19 -7.42
C ILE A 601 -12.77 -23.22 -8.13
N SER A 602 -12.65 -23.33 -9.44
CA SER A 602 -11.84 -22.39 -10.22
C SER A 602 -12.44 -20.98 -10.16
N GLU A 603 -11.63 -19.96 -10.41
CA GLU A 603 -12.10 -18.58 -10.40
C GLU A 603 -13.13 -18.32 -11.51
N HIS A 604 -12.91 -18.85 -12.72
CA HIS A 604 -13.88 -18.74 -13.82
C HIS A 604 -15.19 -19.48 -13.52
N GLU A 605 -15.15 -20.59 -12.77
CA GLU A 605 -16.38 -21.29 -12.35
C GLU A 605 -17.15 -20.47 -11.31
N ALA A 606 -16.46 -19.85 -10.34
CA ALA A 606 -17.09 -18.97 -9.37
C ALA A 606 -17.72 -17.74 -10.04
N GLU A 607 -17.06 -17.15 -11.05
CA GLU A 607 -17.61 -16.06 -11.86
C GLU A 607 -18.86 -16.48 -12.62
N GLN A 608 -18.86 -17.64 -13.27
CA GLN A 608 -20.06 -18.17 -13.94
C GLN A 608 -21.23 -18.37 -12.96
N ARG A 609 -20.97 -18.84 -11.74
CA ARG A 609 -22.02 -19.03 -10.72
C ARG A 609 -22.57 -17.72 -10.16
N VAL A 610 -21.73 -16.71 -10.00
CA VAL A 610 -22.10 -15.42 -9.39
C VAL A 610 -22.66 -14.43 -10.41
N LEU A 611 -22.02 -14.35 -11.58
CA LEU A 611 -22.28 -13.35 -12.63
C LEU A 611 -22.94 -13.93 -13.88
N GLY A 612 -22.85 -15.25 -14.12
CA GLY A 612 -23.32 -15.87 -15.36
C GLY A 612 -22.44 -15.57 -16.58
N VAL A 613 -21.22 -15.08 -16.34
CA VAL A 613 -20.17 -14.80 -17.33
C VAL A 613 -18.82 -14.86 -16.60
N ASP A 614 -17.76 -15.26 -17.31
CA ASP A 614 -16.40 -15.35 -16.79
C ASP A 614 -15.47 -14.25 -17.32
N HIS A 615 -14.30 -14.11 -16.70
CA HIS A 615 -13.29 -13.14 -17.09
C HIS A 615 -12.72 -13.36 -18.50
N PRO A 616 -12.56 -14.59 -19.05
CA PRO A 616 -12.14 -14.75 -20.45
C PRO A 616 -13.17 -14.18 -21.43
N GLN A 617 -14.47 -14.38 -21.17
CA GLN A 617 -15.55 -13.80 -21.99
C GLN A 617 -15.55 -12.28 -21.91
N LEU A 618 -15.41 -11.70 -20.71
CA LEU A 618 -15.39 -10.25 -20.56
C LEU A 618 -14.12 -9.62 -21.14
N GLY A 619 -12.97 -10.26 -20.95
CA GLY A 619 -11.70 -9.85 -21.52
C GLY A 619 -11.75 -9.85 -23.06
N HIS A 620 -12.32 -10.89 -23.65
CA HIS A 620 -12.57 -10.95 -25.11
C HIS A 620 -13.35 -9.74 -25.60
N HIS A 621 -14.52 -9.46 -25.03
CA HIS A 621 -15.36 -8.34 -25.46
C HIS A 621 -14.72 -6.96 -25.20
N LEU A 622 -13.99 -6.82 -24.09
CA LEU A 622 -13.26 -5.60 -23.80
C LEU A 622 -12.15 -5.34 -24.82
N LEU A 623 -11.38 -6.37 -25.19
CA LEU A 623 -10.30 -6.25 -26.16
C LEU A 623 -10.81 -6.05 -27.60
N GLU A 624 -11.94 -6.66 -27.97
CA GLU A 624 -12.61 -6.37 -29.24
C GLU A 624 -13.06 -4.90 -29.32
N ARG A 625 -13.63 -4.38 -28.23
CA ARG A 625 -14.02 -2.96 -28.15
C ARG A 625 -12.80 -2.03 -28.27
N TRP A 626 -11.67 -2.43 -27.70
CA TRP A 626 -10.40 -1.72 -27.85
C TRP A 626 -9.72 -1.97 -29.20
N ARG A 627 -10.35 -2.72 -30.11
CA ARG A 627 -9.85 -3.06 -31.46
C ARG A 627 -8.48 -3.73 -31.44
N MET A 628 -8.27 -4.59 -30.45
CA MET A 628 -7.03 -5.33 -30.31
C MET A 628 -6.89 -6.43 -31.38
N PRO A 629 -5.66 -6.85 -31.72
CA PRO A 629 -5.45 -7.87 -32.75
C PRO A 629 -6.13 -9.20 -32.43
N GLU A 630 -6.79 -9.81 -33.40
CA GLU A 630 -7.54 -11.07 -33.25
C GLU A 630 -6.75 -12.20 -32.55
N PRO A 631 -5.44 -12.42 -32.82
CA PRO A 631 -4.64 -13.41 -32.08
C PRO A 631 -4.60 -13.17 -30.57
N LEU A 632 -4.50 -11.90 -30.14
CA LEU A 632 -4.50 -11.52 -28.72
C LEU A 632 -5.88 -11.76 -28.11
N VAL A 633 -6.93 -11.31 -28.80
CA VAL A 633 -8.32 -11.50 -28.35
C VAL A 633 -8.65 -12.98 -28.21
N GLY A 634 -8.22 -13.81 -29.18
CA GLY A 634 -8.39 -15.27 -29.16
C GLY A 634 -7.68 -15.94 -27.98
N ALA A 635 -6.42 -15.55 -27.72
CA ALA A 635 -5.65 -16.08 -26.60
C ALA A 635 -6.30 -15.74 -25.24
N VAL A 636 -6.75 -14.48 -25.05
CA VAL A 636 -7.47 -14.07 -23.84
C VAL A 636 -8.78 -14.83 -23.67
N ARG A 637 -9.54 -15.07 -24.74
CA ARG A 637 -10.81 -15.82 -24.66
C ARG A 637 -10.62 -17.28 -24.25
N ARG A 638 -9.52 -17.91 -24.65
CA ARG A 638 -9.34 -19.37 -24.62
C ARG A 638 -8.23 -19.85 -23.68
N HIS A 639 -7.60 -18.99 -22.90
CA HIS A 639 -6.44 -19.40 -22.07
C HIS A 639 -6.74 -20.48 -21.02
N HIS A 640 -7.96 -20.56 -20.46
CA HIS A 640 -8.40 -21.68 -19.58
C HIS A 640 -8.92 -22.91 -20.35
N CYS A 641 -9.06 -22.83 -21.68
CA CYS A 641 -9.52 -23.93 -22.54
C CYS A 641 -8.72 -23.98 -23.83
N TRP A 642 -7.39 -23.98 -23.69
CA TRP A 642 -6.42 -23.79 -24.78
C TRP A 642 -6.57 -24.83 -25.90
N ALA A 643 -6.97 -26.06 -25.57
CA ALA A 643 -7.20 -27.13 -26.55
C ALA A 643 -8.36 -26.83 -27.51
N ALA A 644 -9.29 -25.96 -27.12
CA ALA A 644 -10.41 -25.48 -27.93
C ALA A 644 -10.10 -24.13 -28.64
N ALA A 645 -8.83 -23.70 -28.65
CA ALA A 645 -8.43 -22.47 -29.31
C ALA A 645 -8.41 -22.63 -30.84
N GLU A 646 -9.33 -21.97 -31.50
CA GLU A 646 -9.41 -21.93 -32.97
C GLU A 646 -8.45 -20.88 -33.55
N THR A 647 -8.29 -19.76 -32.85
CA THR A 647 -7.46 -18.61 -33.25
C THR A 647 -6.17 -18.59 -32.44
N ALA A 648 -5.03 -18.49 -33.13
CA ALA A 648 -3.70 -18.46 -32.51
C ALA A 648 -3.48 -19.53 -31.42
N PRO A 649 -3.70 -20.83 -31.72
CA PRO A 649 -3.67 -21.92 -30.73
C PRO A 649 -2.33 -22.01 -29.99
N ARG A 650 -1.21 -21.77 -30.68
CA ARG A 650 0.13 -21.75 -30.06
C ARG A 650 0.30 -20.60 -29.07
N LEU A 651 -0.15 -19.39 -29.41
CA LEU A 651 -0.14 -18.25 -28.48
C LEU A 651 -1.03 -18.52 -27.27
N THR A 652 -2.19 -19.14 -27.48
CA THR A 652 -3.08 -19.54 -26.38
C THR A 652 -2.42 -20.55 -25.45
N ALA A 653 -1.75 -21.58 -26.00
CA ALA A 653 -1.00 -22.55 -25.20
C ALA A 653 0.18 -21.92 -24.45
N VAL A 654 0.89 -20.96 -25.07
CA VAL A 654 1.94 -20.16 -24.40
C VAL A 654 1.36 -19.43 -23.17
N VAL A 655 0.22 -18.75 -23.33
CA VAL A 655 -0.42 -18.00 -22.23
C VAL A 655 -0.94 -18.94 -21.14
N ALA A 656 -1.55 -20.07 -21.51
CA ALA A 656 -2.03 -21.07 -20.56
C ALA A 656 -0.89 -21.63 -19.69
N LEU A 657 0.22 -22.04 -20.32
CA LEU A 657 1.40 -22.51 -19.59
C LEU A 657 2.05 -21.40 -18.74
N ALA A 658 2.09 -20.17 -19.25
CA ALA A 658 2.61 -19.02 -18.50
C ALA A 658 1.77 -18.68 -17.26
N ASN A 659 0.44 -18.80 -17.38
CA ASN A 659 -0.47 -18.61 -16.26
C ASN A 659 -0.18 -19.65 -15.16
N HIS A 660 -0.10 -20.93 -15.54
CA HIS A 660 0.28 -22.02 -14.63
C HIS A 660 1.60 -21.71 -13.90
N LEU A 661 2.65 -21.36 -14.64
CA LEU A 661 3.96 -21.00 -14.07
C LEU A 661 3.89 -19.83 -13.10
N SER A 662 3.01 -18.87 -13.36
CA SER A 662 2.80 -17.71 -12.49
C SER A 662 2.11 -18.09 -11.18
N HIS A 663 1.20 -19.06 -11.19
CA HIS A 663 0.59 -19.59 -9.98
C HIS A 663 1.60 -20.38 -9.12
N ILE A 664 2.48 -21.19 -9.73
CA ILE A 664 3.42 -22.03 -8.97
C ILE A 664 4.68 -21.29 -8.50
N LEU A 665 5.16 -20.28 -9.23
CA LEU A 665 6.40 -19.54 -8.92
C LEU A 665 6.17 -18.12 -8.37
N GLY A 666 4.98 -17.55 -8.58
CA GLY A 666 4.66 -16.15 -8.25
C GLY A 666 4.43 -15.89 -6.76
N GLY A 667 4.32 -14.60 -6.41
CA GLY A 667 4.17 -14.14 -5.01
C GLY A 667 2.83 -14.53 -4.35
N ARG A 668 1.89 -15.08 -5.12
CA ARG A 668 0.67 -15.74 -4.62
C ARG A 668 0.94 -17.24 -4.46
N SER A 669 1.70 -17.66 -3.46
CA SER A 669 1.69 -19.07 -3.06
C SER A 669 0.34 -19.41 -2.41
N ARG A 670 -0.64 -19.79 -3.22
CA ARG A 670 -1.71 -20.70 -2.84
C ARG A 670 -1.78 -21.78 -3.92
N PRO A 671 -1.99 -23.05 -3.55
CA PRO A 671 -2.35 -24.07 -4.52
C PRO A 671 -3.73 -23.71 -5.06
N ASP A 672 -3.78 -22.89 -6.11
CA ASP A 672 -4.88 -22.96 -7.06
C ASP A 672 -4.62 -24.26 -7.87
N ASP A 673 -4.76 -25.43 -7.23
CA ASP A 673 -4.86 -26.66 -8.00
C ASP A 673 -6.18 -26.56 -8.74
N PHE A 674 -6.15 -26.46 -10.07
CA PHE A 674 -6.78 -27.41 -10.99
C PHE A 674 -6.35 -27.09 -12.43
N ASP A 675 -5.05 -27.05 -12.69
CA ASP A 675 -4.59 -27.57 -13.97
C ASP A 675 -4.43 -29.07 -13.78
N ASP A 676 -5.21 -29.88 -14.49
CA ASP A 676 -4.97 -31.31 -14.53
C ASP A 676 -3.49 -31.52 -14.91
N PRO A 677 -2.68 -32.26 -14.13
CA PRO A 677 -1.30 -32.57 -14.52
C PRO A 677 -1.21 -33.11 -15.96
N GLY A 678 -2.24 -33.84 -16.41
CA GLY A 678 -2.36 -34.28 -17.81
C GLY A 678 -2.52 -33.15 -18.82
N ASP A 679 -3.18 -32.05 -18.44
CA ASP A 679 -3.36 -30.86 -19.29
C ASP A 679 -2.07 -30.02 -19.38
N ILE A 680 -1.28 -29.96 -18.30
CA ILE A 680 0.04 -29.31 -18.33
C ILE A 680 1.03 -30.09 -19.19
N ASP A 681 1.05 -31.42 -19.09
CA ASP A 681 1.90 -32.24 -19.95
C ASP A 681 1.46 -32.17 -21.41
N ALA A 682 0.15 -32.08 -21.67
CA ALA A 682 -0.40 -31.82 -22.99
C ALA A 682 0.01 -30.43 -23.54
N LEU A 683 -0.01 -29.38 -22.72
CA LEU A 683 0.50 -28.04 -23.06
C LEU A 683 1.99 -28.07 -23.43
N ARG A 684 2.81 -28.74 -22.62
CA ARG A 684 4.26 -28.88 -22.88
C ARG A 684 4.51 -29.62 -24.19
N HIS A 685 3.80 -30.72 -24.42
CA HIS A 685 3.90 -31.46 -25.68
C HIS A 685 3.44 -30.58 -26.85
N ALA A 686 2.32 -29.88 -26.74
CA ALA A 686 1.80 -29.01 -27.79
C ALA A 686 2.75 -27.86 -28.14
N LEU A 687 3.59 -27.43 -27.19
CA LEU A 687 4.62 -26.41 -27.38
C LEU A 687 6.01 -26.99 -27.73
N GLY A 688 6.16 -28.31 -27.83
CA GLY A 688 7.44 -28.96 -28.14
C GLY A 688 8.49 -28.82 -27.04
N LEU A 689 8.08 -28.64 -25.78
CA LEU A 689 8.99 -28.43 -24.65
C LEU A 689 9.46 -29.77 -24.07
N SER A 690 10.78 -29.94 -23.97
CA SER A 690 11.41 -31.09 -23.31
C SER A 690 11.52 -30.87 -21.79
N GLU A 691 11.81 -31.92 -21.02
CA GLU A 691 12.08 -31.77 -19.58
C GLU A 691 13.29 -30.84 -19.30
N ALA A 692 14.30 -30.85 -20.17
CA ALA A 692 15.44 -29.95 -20.05
C ALA A 692 15.02 -28.48 -20.26
N HIS A 693 14.11 -28.21 -21.21
CA HIS A 693 13.53 -26.88 -21.38
C HIS A 693 12.72 -26.46 -20.16
N GLN A 694 12.02 -27.38 -19.49
CA GLN A 694 11.22 -27.08 -18.32
C GLN A 694 12.06 -26.62 -17.12
N ALA A 695 13.15 -27.33 -16.80
CA ALA A 695 14.00 -26.97 -15.67
C ALA A 695 14.63 -25.57 -15.86
N ASP A 696 15.16 -25.31 -17.06
CA ASP A 696 15.73 -24.02 -17.44
C ASP A 696 14.68 -22.89 -17.41
N LEU A 697 13.46 -23.19 -17.86
CA LEU A 697 12.37 -22.23 -17.89
C LEU A 697 11.88 -21.88 -16.47
N LEU A 698 11.75 -22.87 -15.57
CA LEU A 698 11.39 -22.63 -14.17
C LEU A 698 12.42 -21.74 -13.46
N GLU A 699 13.70 -22.02 -13.63
CA GLU A 699 14.79 -21.21 -13.04
C GLU A 699 14.76 -19.77 -13.55
N LYS A 700 14.67 -19.60 -14.88
CA LYS A 700 14.67 -18.29 -15.52
C LYS A 700 13.42 -17.47 -15.20
N VAL A 701 12.24 -18.09 -15.14
CA VAL A 701 10.99 -17.43 -14.74
C VAL A 701 11.04 -17.00 -13.27
N ALA A 702 11.52 -17.87 -12.38
CA ALA A 702 11.68 -17.53 -10.96
C ALA A 702 12.63 -16.35 -10.75
N MET A 703 13.73 -16.28 -11.52
CA MET A 703 14.68 -15.16 -11.46
C MET A 703 14.07 -13.85 -11.99
N ASP A 704 13.22 -13.91 -13.01
CA ASP A 704 12.49 -12.72 -13.47
C ASP A 704 11.50 -12.22 -12.41
N PHE A 705 10.85 -13.14 -11.69
CA PHE A 705 9.87 -12.79 -10.66
C PHE A 705 10.48 -12.05 -9.47
N GLN A 706 11.75 -12.32 -9.15
CA GLN A 706 12.50 -11.55 -8.13
C GLN A 706 12.71 -10.09 -8.52
N ASN A 707 12.61 -9.76 -9.82
CA ASN A 707 12.78 -8.42 -10.35
C ASN A 707 11.45 -7.74 -10.73
N VAL A 708 10.29 -8.38 -10.45
CA VAL A 708 8.96 -7.85 -10.82
C VAL A 708 8.70 -6.48 -10.19
N ASP A 709 9.20 -6.20 -8.98
CA ASP A 709 9.07 -4.89 -8.33
C ASP A 709 9.86 -3.78 -9.07
N LEU A 710 10.85 -4.12 -9.90
CA LEU A 710 11.55 -3.15 -10.75
C LEU A 710 10.72 -2.77 -11.99
N LEU A 711 9.87 -3.69 -12.46
CA LEU A 711 8.90 -3.56 -13.55
C LEU A 711 7.53 -3.04 -13.05
N GLY A 712 7.34 -3.03 -11.73
CA GLY A 712 6.15 -2.66 -10.96
C GLY A 712 5.58 -1.30 -11.26
#